data_AF-A0A093XWG1-F1
#
_entry.id   AF-A0A093XWG1-F1
#
_cell.length_a   1.000
_cell.length_b   1.000
_cell.length_c   1.000
_cell.angle_alpha   90.00
_cell.angle_beta   90.00
_cell.angle_gamma   90.00
#
_symmetry.space_group_name_H-M   'P 1'
#
loop_
_entity.id
_entity.type
_entity.pdbx_description
1 polymer ?
#
loop_
_entity_poly.entity_id
_entity_poly.type
_entity_poly.pdbx_seq_one_letter_code
_entity_poly.pdbx_strand_id
1 'polypeptide(L)'
;MAIQDITKLAAELSAQAKVLQDYLEANKLEGLSLDKDAPVNAPFDPANLEIQGARAALLQTSQLIHDLVAGPKDLILERAMNTKFDIMVLHAVTRFGIADAVPLDEPIAFEDLAKKVGLSTDRVTRLLRYGITNNLFEEPRPGYVGHSGLSSVLVREPHSRSMILHCFEEIVTSKFLEAYDKFGESEEPNETAAHVAFKYFEKNPKDNLWTFFANDGEGEKKGYRMNRFAEAMTWAAGMQNNDHMDLVQGFDWAGLGEGTVVDVGGSVGHCSIAIAKKSPNLKFIVQDFPALQPAFEASLPADLKSRVSFQPHDFFTPQPLKADVYFLRFILHDYSDPYAIKILRNLIPALEKGSRIVICDIVLPPVGAPVPQGLVRLMRSVDLQMMVGLNSKERSEEQWVDLLARADSRFKLVKVAMVPALHSLIEVRCPISHLHIAARMDYIQPLLTTPAFTLAVVLVYILHTLIRHRKHRQSPRPRNLNSSPFTQLPYEIIQHVASFLPPAAAASFASTCLCIRLATGTQYLSALRASPTERLALLELLLADTPNDPIHNIPYRLLYTHCVRLVPINMGCGASATPACREAWDISKTHIDSSFSPPFFHTIMAMHRHGHETDEILSRITPPTYTTYDRNTKVASQHRLRYKITATGSLILRTQVTYILPLPDVDGQTYPLSQLFCGHFGGHYSPIDKDVALVQTKVYEGATWWKSSLCYCLTCQTVAVVGARKFRGRGIGLFTTWWMNLGDGRADEKWVNMTRPMMRVQPGQTKATYDVKGIVNEFQGGNTDYFDFDGLVSPADRKELFRLCPYKVGSGK
;
A
#
# COMPACT_ATOMS: atom_id res chain seq x y z
N MET A 1 -24.02 5.54 18.62
CA MET A 1 -24.00 4.08 18.84
C MET A 1 -25.41 3.66 19.22
N ALA A 2 -25.97 2.64 18.57
CA ALA A 2 -27.29 2.15 18.92
C ALA A 2 -27.22 1.38 20.26
N ILE A 3 -28.10 1.74 21.21
CA ILE A 3 -28.32 0.96 22.42
C ILE A 3 -28.86 -0.40 21.99
N GLN A 4 -28.22 -1.48 22.45
CA GLN A 4 -28.66 -2.85 22.18
C GLN A 4 -29.71 -3.27 23.21
N ASP A 5 -30.79 -3.91 22.75
CA ASP A 5 -31.81 -4.48 23.62
C ASP A 5 -31.50 -5.96 23.90
N ILE A 6 -31.17 -6.27 25.16
CA ILE A 6 -30.81 -7.63 25.58
C ILE A 6 -31.98 -8.60 25.38
N THR A 7 -33.23 -8.15 25.55
CA THR A 7 -34.42 -8.99 25.35
C THR A 7 -34.54 -9.40 23.88
N LYS A 8 -34.26 -8.45 22.97
CA LYS A 8 -34.23 -8.72 21.54
C LYS A 8 -33.12 -9.71 21.18
N LEU A 9 -31.91 -9.51 21.71
CA LEU A 9 -30.78 -10.42 21.49
C LEU A 9 -31.08 -11.84 22.04
N ALA A 10 -31.73 -11.95 23.20
CA ALA A 10 -32.14 -13.24 23.76
C ALA A 10 -33.19 -13.95 22.88
N ALA A 11 -34.13 -13.19 22.29
CA ALA A 11 -35.08 -13.74 21.32
C ALA A 11 -34.38 -14.22 20.04
N GLU A 12 -33.40 -13.46 19.53
CA GLU A 12 -32.56 -13.87 18.40
C GLU A 12 -31.76 -15.14 18.70
N LEU A 13 -31.13 -15.20 19.89
CA LEU A 13 -30.43 -16.39 20.39
C LEU A 13 -31.36 -17.61 20.40
N SER A 14 -32.56 -17.48 20.97
CA SER A 14 -33.55 -18.55 21.03
C SER A 14 -34.00 -19.02 19.65
N ALA A 15 -34.19 -18.09 18.71
CA ALA A 15 -34.56 -18.43 17.33
C ALA A 15 -33.47 -19.25 16.64
N GLN A 16 -32.19 -18.85 16.76
CA GLN A 16 -31.08 -19.62 16.17
C GLN A 16 -30.86 -20.97 16.84
N ALA A 17 -31.02 -21.05 18.16
CA ALA A 17 -30.96 -22.31 18.90
C ALA A 17 -32.03 -23.29 18.41
N LYS A 18 -33.25 -22.80 18.12
CA LYS A 18 -34.33 -23.62 17.57
C LYS A 18 -33.98 -24.19 16.19
N VAL A 19 -33.37 -23.40 15.30
CA VAL A 19 -32.93 -23.90 13.97
C VAL A 19 -31.97 -25.08 14.11
N LEU A 20 -31.00 -24.98 15.03
CA LEU A 20 -30.05 -26.06 15.27
C LEU A 20 -30.71 -27.28 15.92
N GLN A 21 -31.59 -27.08 16.89
CA GLN A 21 -32.31 -28.16 17.57
C GLN A 21 -33.22 -28.93 16.58
N ASP A 22 -33.99 -28.21 15.76
CA ASP A 22 -34.86 -28.79 14.75
C ASP A 22 -34.04 -29.59 13.72
N TYR A 23 -32.83 -29.14 13.36
CA TYR A 23 -31.92 -29.89 12.49
C TYR A 23 -31.44 -31.20 13.11
N LEU A 24 -31.06 -31.20 14.40
CA LEU A 24 -30.64 -32.42 15.10
C LEU A 24 -31.78 -33.44 15.13
N GLU A 25 -33.00 -33.00 15.47
CA GLU A 25 -34.19 -33.84 15.53
C GLU A 25 -34.57 -34.40 14.16
N ALA A 26 -34.60 -33.54 13.12
CA ALA A 26 -34.96 -33.94 11.76
C ALA A 26 -33.99 -34.97 11.17
N ASN A 27 -32.70 -34.88 11.51
CA ASN A 27 -31.66 -35.80 11.04
C ASN A 27 -31.38 -36.96 12.01
N LYS A 28 -32.11 -37.03 13.14
CA LYS A 28 -31.91 -38.04 14.20
C LYS A 28 -30.46 -38.10 14.70
N LEU A 29 -29.84 -36.94 14.82
CA LEU A 29 -28.49 -36.79 15.34
C LEU A 29 -28.54 -36.71 16.87
N GLU A 30 -27.48 -37.19 17.52
CA GLU A 30 -27.36 -37.05 18.97
C GLU A 30 -27.34 -35.57 19.39
N GLY A 31 -27.88 -35.30 20.59
CA GLY A 31 -27.88 -33.96 21.16
C GLY A 31 -26.46 -33.46 21.46
N LEU A 32 -26.33 -32.13 21.60
CA LEU A 32 -25.06 -31.52 22.00
C LEU A 32 -24.74 -31.87 23.46
N SER A 33 -23.52 -32.33 23.71
CA SER A 33 -23.05 -32.71 25.05
C SER A 33 -21.58 -32.32 25.24
N LEU A 34 -21.21 -32.03 26.49
CA LEU A 34 -19.82 -31.88 26.94
C LEU A 34 -19.33 -33.11 27.71
N ASP A 35 -20.04 -34.23 27.61
CA ASP A 35 -19.58 -35.52 28.12
C ASP A 35 -18.35 -36.02 27.35
N LYS A 36 -17.48 -36.78 28.02
CA LYS A 36 -16.26 -37.37 27.44
C LYS A 36 -16.52 -38.25 26.22
N ASP A 37 -17.68 -38.86 26.12
CA ASP A 37 -18.04 -39.78 25.04
C ASP A 37 -18.73 -39.06 23.87
N ALA A 38 -19.04 -37.76 24.02
CA ALA A 38 -19.66 -36.96 22.96
C ALA A 38 -18.78 -36.91 21.69
N PRO A 39 -19.38 -36.73 20.49
CA PRO A 39 -18.61 -36.52 19.28
C PRO A 39 -17.61 -35.36 19.41
N VAL A 40 -16.38 -35.53 18.91
CA VAL A 40 -15.32 -34.51 18.96
C VAL A 40 -15.76 -33.24 18.20
N ASN A 41 -16.43 -33.44 17.06
CA ASN A 41 -16.98 -32.36 16.26
C ASN A 41 -18.49 -32.25 16.52
N ALA A 42 -18.99 -31.02 16.61
CA ALA A 42 -20.43 -30.79 16.65
C ALA A 42 -21.09 -31.39 15.39
N PRO A 43 -22.23 -32.10 15.51
CA PRO A 43 -22.86 -32.85 14.42
C PRO A 43 -23.64 -31.94 13.45
N PHE A 44 -23.01 -30.85 13.00
CA PHE A 44 -23.56 -29.92 12.02
C PHE A 44 -22.78 -30.05 10.72
N ASP A 45 -23.46 -30.43 9.64
CA ASP A 45 -22.86 -30.60 8.33
C ASP A 45 -22.15 -29.30 7.90
N PRO A 46 -20.82 -29.31 7.68
CA PRO A 46 -20.09 -28.14 7.19
C PRO A 46 -20.59 -27.62 5.84
N ALA A 47 -21.15 -28.49 4.99
CA ALA A 47 -21.69 -28.11 3.68
C ALA A 47 -23.05 -27.41 3.77
N ASN A 48 -23.77 -27.54 4.90
CA ASN A 48 -25.06 -26.91 5.09
C ASN A 48 -24.90 -25.46 5.60
N LEU A 49 -24.84 -24.52 4.66
CA LEU A 49 -24.61 -23.09 4.94
C LEU A 49 -25.67 -22.45 5.83
N GLU A 50 -26.93 -22.90 5.76
CA GLU A 50 -28.00 -22.37 6.61
C GLU A 50 -27.75 -22.74 8.08
N ILE A 51 -27.42 -24.00 8.32
CA ILE A 51 -27.13 -24.52 9.67
C ILE A 51 -25.83 -23.91 10.21
N GLN A 52 -24.78 -23.80 9.39
CA GLN A 52 -23.56 -23.11 9.82
C GLN A 52 -23.81 -21.61 10.08
N GLY A 53 -24.69 -20.96 9.31
CA GLY A 53 -25.13 -19.59 9.53
C GLY A 53 -25.84 -19.43 10.88
N ALA A 54 -26.79 -20.30 11.19
CA ALA A 54 -27.49 -20.31 12.47
C ALA A 54 -26.55 -20.56 13.65
N ARG A 55 -25.63 -21.53 13.50
CA ARG A 55 -24.59 -21.83 14.50
C ARG A 55 -23.70 -20.63 14.77
N ALA A 56 -23.22 -19.97 13.71
CA ALA A 56 -22.35 -18.81 13.83
C ALA A 56 -23.08 -17.62 14.47
N ALA A 57 -24.33 -17.37 14.09
CA ALA A 57 -25.16 -16.33 14.69
C ALA A 57 -25.43 -16.61 16.18
N LEU A 58 -25.74 -17.85 16.54
CA LEU A 58 -25.95 -18.26 17.94
C LEU A 58 -24.72 -17.98 18.81
N LEU A 59 -23.53 -18.40 18.36
CA LEU A 59 -22.26 -18.18 19.06
C LEU A 59 -21.96 -16.68 19.20
N GLN A 60 -22.16 -15.91 18.13
CA GLN A 60 -21.91 -14.47 18.14
C GLN A 60 -22.86 -13.71 19.07
N THR A 61 -24.16 -14.01 19.02
CA THR A 61 -25.16 -13.39 19.90
C THR A 61 -24.93 -13.77 21.36
N SER A 62 -24.55 -15.02 21.65
CA SER A 62 -24.19 -15.47 23.00
C SER A 62 -23.02 -14.65 23.55
N GLN A 63 -21.94 -14.48 22.76
CA GLN A 63 -20.79 -13.68 23.19
C GLN A 63 -21.15 -12.20 23.35
N LEU A 64 -22.00 -11.66 22.48
CA LEU A 64 -22.42 -10.26 22.57
C LEU A 64 -23.23 -10.00 23.84
N ILE A 65 -24.15 -10.90 24.21
CA ILE A 65 -24.92 -10.79 25.47
C ILE A 65 -23.95 -10.85 26.66
N HIS A 66 -23.01 -11.80 26.67
CA HIS A 66 -21.98 -11.89 27.70
C HIS A 66 -21.22 -10.57 27.85
N ASP A 67 -20.69 -10.05 26.75
CA ASP A 67 -19.86 -8.84 26.76
C ASP A 67 -20.65 -7.58 27.17
N LEU A 68 -21.91 -7.47 26.76
CA LEU A 68 -22.79 -6.36 27.15
C LEU A 68 -23.14 -6.40 28.64
N VAL A 69 -23.38 -7.57 29.20
CA VAL A 69 -23.74 -7.75 30.62
C VAL A 69 -22.54 -7.58 31.54
N ALA A 70 -21.37 -8.13 31.15
CA ALA A 70 -20.14 -7.96 31.91
C ALA A 70 -19.64 -6.49 31.87
N GLY A 71 -19.72 -5.86 30.70
CA GLY A 71 -19.25 -4.50 30.50
C GLY A 71 -17.71 -4.40 30.37
N PRO A 72 -17.21 -3.26 29.84
CA PRO A 72 -15.84 -3.17 29.35
C PRO A 72 -14.77 -3.30 30.45
N LYS A 73 -15.05 -2.83 31.67
CA LYS A 73 -14.10 -2.91 32.79
C LYS A 73 -13.86 -4.36 33.21
N ASP A 74 -14.94 -5.12 33.40
CA ASP A 74 -14.86 -6.49 33.87
C ASP A 74 -14.26 -7.39 32.78
N LEU A 75 -14.59 -7.14 31.51
CA LEU A 75 -13.96 -7.82 30.37
C LEU A 75 -12.44 -7.59 30.30
N ILE A 76 -11.95 -6.37 30.57
CA ILE A 76 -10.50 -6.11 30.60
C ILE A 76 -9.85 -6.87 31.75
N LEU A 77 -10.46 -6.84 32.95
CA LEU A 77 -9.95 -7.56 34.11
C LEU A 77 -9.93 -9.07 33.86
N GLU A 78 -11.03 -9.63 33.36
CA GLU A 78 -11.14 -11.04 33.00
C GLU A 78 -10.07 -11.44 31.98
N ARG A 79 -9.91 -10.71 30.87
CA ARG A 79 -8.92 -11.03 29.84
C ARG A 79 -7.49 -10.95 30.37
N ALA A 80 -7.17 -9.95 31.20
CA ALA A 80 -5.84 -9.80 31.79
C ALA A 80 -5.55 -10.85 32.88
N MET A 81 -6.58 -11.28 33.61
CA MET A 81 -6.45 -12.23 34.71
C MET A 81 -6.50 -13.68 34.23
N ASN A 82 -7.47 -14.06 33.41
CA ASN A 82 -7.80 -15.45 33.10
C ASN A 82 -7.04 -16.00 31.90
N THR A 83 -6.96 -15.26 30.78
CA THR A 83 -6.37 -15.77 29.52
C THR A 83 -4.99 -16.41 29.69
N LYS A 84 -4.12 -15.82 30.52
CA LYS A 84 -2.77 -16.36 30.78
C LYS A 84 -2.81 -17.70 31.54
N PHE A 85 -3.80 -17.90 32.39
CA PHE A 85 -3.99 -19.15 33.14
C PHE A 85 -4.71 -20.20 32.31
N ASP A 86 -5.63 -19.82 31.43
CA ASP A 86 -6.23 -20.74 30.45
C ASP A 86 -5.13 -21.38 29.59
N ILE A 87 -4.23 -20.56 29.05
CA ILE A 87 -3.05 -21.00 28.28
C ILE A 87 -2.15 -21.89 29.15
N MET A 88 -1.80 -21.42 30.35
CA MET A 88 -0.91 -22.16 31.25
C MET A 88 -1.46 -23.54 31.63
N VAL A 89 -2.76 -23.64 31.93
CA VAL A 89 -3.38 -24.90 32.36
C VAL A 89 -3.48 -25.87 31.19
N LEU A 90 -3.94 -25.43 30.01
CA LEU A 90 -3.98 -26.29 28.83
C LEU A 90 -2.58 -26.79 28.44
N HIS A 91 -1.59 -25.92 28.53
CA HIS A 91 -0.18 -26.27 28.31
C HIS A 91 0.32 -27.28 29.34
N ALA A 92 0.08 -27.04 30.63
CA ALA A 92 0.52 -27.92 31.72
C ALA A 92 -0.13 -29.30 31.64
N VAL A 93 -1.43 -29.37 31.37
CA VAL A 93 -2.17 -30.62 31.19
C VAL A 93 -1.52 -31.49 30.11
N THR A 94 -1.14 -30.86 29.00
CA THR A 94 -0.49 -31.54 27.88
C THR A 94 0.95 -31.91 28.19
N ARG A 95 1.75 -30.96 28.71
CA ARG A 95 3.18 -31.12 28.93
C ARG A 95 3.53 -32.11 30.05
N PHE A 96 2.73 -32.17 31.11
CA PHE A 96 2.93 -33.11 32.22
C PHE A 96 2.22 -34.47 32.00
N GLY A 97 1.57 -34.67 30.85
CA GLY A 97 0.84 -35.92 30.58
C GLY A 97 -0.36 -36.14 31.52
N ILE A 98 -0.98 -35.06 32.00
CA ILE A 98 -2.13 -35.15 32.92
C ILE A 98 -3.33 -35.76 32.21
N ALA A 99 -3.58 -35.37 30.96
CA ALA A 99 -4.68 -35.93 30.17
C ALA A 99 -4.54 -37.46 30.02
N ASP A 100 -3.36 -37.97 29.70
CA ASP A 100 -3.12 -39.42 29.55
C ASP A 100 -3.20 -40.19 30.88
N ALA A 101 -2.93 -39.52 32.01
CA ALA A 101 -2.90 -40.15 33.32
C ALA A 101 -4.30 -40.28 33.97
N VAL A 102 -5.27 -39.50 33.51
CA VAL A 102 -6.69 -39.60 33.88
C VAL A 102 -7.33 -40.70 33.01
N PRO A 103 -7.92 -41.75 33.59
CA PRO A 103 -8.61 -42.77 32.81
C PRO A 103 -9.85 -42.21 32.09
N LEU A 104 -10.14 -42.68 30.88
CA LEU A 104 -11.35 -42.31 30.15
C LEU A 104 -12.62 -42.88 30.81
N ASP A 105 -12.56 -44.05 31.42
CA ASP A 105 -13.77 -44.75 31.88
C ASP A 105 -14.13 -44.50 33.34
N GLU A 106 -13.19 -43.99 34.14
CA GLU A 106 -13.40 -43.78 35.57
C GLU A 106 -12.59 -42.59 36.12
N PRO A 107 -13.12 -41.88 37.14
CA PRO A 107 -12.40 -40.77 37.74
C PRO A 107 -11.29 -41.25 38.69
N ILE A 108 -10.19 -40.51 38.73
CA ILE A 108 -9.00 -40.80 39.55
C ILE A 108 -8.85 -39.80 40.71
N ALA A 109 -8.37 -40.26 41.86
CA ALA A 109 -8.06 -39.38 42.99
C ALA A 109 -6.92 -38.41 42.65
N PHE A 110 -7.00 -37.15 43.10
CA PHE A 110 -5.93 -36.17 42.87
C PHE A 110 -4.57 -36.64 43.40
N GLU A 111 -4.54 -37.33 44.54
CA GLU A 111 -3.31 -37.85 45.13
C GLU A 111 -2.62 -38.89 44.24
N ASP A 112 -3.41 -39.76 43.60
CA ASP A 112 -2.86 -40.82 42.75
C ASP A 112 -2.48 -40.28 41.38
N LEU A 113 -3.26 -39.33 40.84
CA LEU A 113 -2.90 -38.59 39.65
C LEU A 113 -1.59 -37.83 39.84
N ALA A 114 -1.44 -37.14 40.97
CA ALA A 114 -0.23 -36.39 41.32
C ALA A 114 1.02 -37.29 41.35
N LYS A 115 0.92 -38.50 41.91
CA LYS A 115 2.00 -39.51 41.86
C LYS A 115 2.33 -39.92 40.42
N LYS A 116 1.32 -40.17 39.58
CA LYS A 116 1.52 -40.59 38.17
C LYS A 116 2.27 -39.55 37.34
N VAL A 117 1.97 -38.26 37.53
CA VAL A 117 2.55 -37.16 36.72
C VAL A 117 3.75 -36.48 37.37
N GLY A 118 4.16 -36.93 38.57
CA GLY A 118 5.33 -36.38 39.27
C GLY A 118 5.13 -34.95 39.81
N LEU A 119 3.90 -34.58 40.19
CA LEU A 119 3.57 -33.28 40.77
C LEU A 119 3.06 -33.43 42.21
N SER A 120 3.00 -32.33 42.97
CA SER A 120 2.33 -32.36 44.28
C SER A 120 0.81 -32.36 44.11
N THR A 121 0.09 -33.01 45.03
CA THR A 121 -1.38 -33.00 45.04
C THR A 121 -1.93 -31.57 44.99
N ASP A 122 -1.38 -30.65 45.81
CA ASP A 122 -1.79 -29.23 45.79
C ASP A 122 -1.73 -28.60 44.39
N ARG A 123 -0.64 -28.84 43.64
CA ARG A 123 -0.47 -28.28 42.30
C ARG A 123 -1.47 -28.87 41.31
N VAL A 124 -1.62 -30.20 41.29
CA VAL A 124 -2.57 -30.87 40.38
C VAL A 124 -3.99 -30.42 40.68
N THR A 125 -4.39 -30.42 41.95
CA THR A 125 -5.72 -29.99 42.37
C THR A 125 -6.01 -28.55 41.95
N ARG A 126 -5.07 -27.61 42.13
CA ARG A 126 -5.25 -26.20 41.74
C ARG A 126 -5.32 -26.02 40.23
N LEU A 127 -4.46 -26.71 39.47
CA LEU A 127 -4.46 -26.64 38.01
C LEU A 127 -5.78 -27.18 37.44
N LEU A 128 -6.21 -28.36 37.89
CA LEU A 128 -7.40 -29.02 37.35
C LEU A 128 -8.68 -28.35 37.81
N ARG A 129 -8.78 -27.86 39.05
CA ARG A 129 -9.96 -27.09 39.47
C ARG A 129 -10.11 -25.78 38.70
N TYR A 130 -9.02 -25.16 38.26
CA TYR A 130 -9.11 -24.05 37.31
C TYR A 130 -9.53 -24.54 35.92
N GLY A 131 -8.96 -25.64 35.42
CA GLY A 131 -9.38 -26.24 34.15
C GLY A 131 -10.89 -26.55 34.10
N ILE A 132 -11.44 -27.06 35.21
CA ILE A 132 -12.86 -27.40 35.34
C ILE A 132 -13.76 -26.18 35.12
N THR A 133 -13.34 -24.96 35.50
CA THR A 133 -14.15 -23.75 35.24
C THR A 133 -14.26 -23.41 33.75
N ASN A 134 -13.38 -23.98 32.93
CA ASN A 134 -13.37 -23.86 31.48
C ASN A 134 -13.81 -25.15 30.76
N ASN A 135 -14.52 -26.04 31.46
CA ASN A 135 -14.93 -27.36 30.97
C ASN A 135 -13.76 -28.25 30.54
N LEU A 136 -12.54 -28.02 31.06
CA LEU A 136 -11.39 -28.88 30.88
C LEU A 136 -11.28 -29.79 32.11
N PHE A 137 -11.75 -31.02 31.97
CA PHE A 137 -12.01 -32.02 33.04
C PHE A 137 -13.26 -31.71 33.88
N GLU A 138 -13.62 -32.65 34.74
CA GLU A 138 -14.69 -32.54 35.73
C GLU A 138 -14.27 -33.14 37.09
N GLU A 139 -14.87 -32.67 38.18
CA GLU A 139 -14.72 -33.26 39.52
C GLU A 139 -16.04 -33.94 39.92
N PRO A 140 -16.32 -35.18 39.44
CA PRO A 140 -17.62 -35.85 39.64
C PRO A 140 -17.93 -36.11 41.12
N ARG A 141 -16.89 -36.17 41.96
CA ARG A 141 -17.02 -36.17 43.43
C ARG A 141 -15.79 -35.50 44.05
N PRO A 142 -15.92 -34.90 45.25
CA PRO A 142 -14.82 -34.22 45.91
C PRO A 142 -13.56 -35.09 45.98
N GLY A 143 -12.45 -34.57 45.46
CA GLY A 143 -11.15 -35.24 45.46
C GLY A 143 -10.85 -36.12 44.24
N TYR A 144 -11.79 -36.30 43.31
CA TYR A 144 -11.64 -37.18 42.15
C TYR A 144 -11.91 -36.43 40.85
N VAL A 145 -11.02 -36.59 39.87
CA VAL A 145 -11.10 -35.94 38.56
C VAL A 145 -11.39 -36.96 37.45
N GLY A 146 -12.31 -36.60 36.56
CA GLY A 146 -12.66 -37.34 35.36
C GLY A 146 -12.52 -36.49 34.10
N HIS A 147 -12.59 -37.13 32.94
CA HIS A 147 -12.62 -36.41 31.68
C HIS A 147 -13.98 -35.75 31.41
N SER A 148 -13.90 -34.51 30.97
CA SER A 148 -14.93 -33.83 30.17
C SER A 148 -14.76 -34.15 28.68
N GLY A 149 -15.74 -33.75 27.86
CA GLY A 149 -15.68 -33.75 26.40
C GLY A 149 -14.40 -33.08 25.88
N LEU A 150 -14.09 -31.85 26.33
CA LEU A 150 -12.90 -31.11 25.88
C LEU A 150 -11.60 -31.84 26.25
N SER A 151 -11.45 -32.27 27.50
CA SER A 151 -10.24 -32.96 27.93
C SER A 151 -10.05 -34.33 27.29
N SER A 152 -11.15 -35.01 26.91
CA SER A 152 -11.09 -36.33 26.27
C SER A 152 -10.47 -36.28 24.88
N VAL A 153 -10.60 -35.14 24.17
CA VAL A 153 -10.00 -34.92 22.84
C VAL A 153 -8.48 -35.11 22.88
N LEU A 154 -7.83 -34.72 23.98
CA LEU A 154 -6.38 -34.86 24.15
C LEU A 154 -5.91 -36.31 24.14
N VAL A 155 -6.79 -37.25 24.48
CA VAL A 155 -6.53 -38.70 24.50
C VAL A 155 -7.08 -39.38 23.24
N ARG A 156 -8.29 -39.02 22.81
CA ARG A 156 -8.99 -39.60 21.65
C ARG A 156 -8.37 -39.18 20.32
N GLU A 157 -7.81 -37.97 20.26
CA GLU A 157 -7.13 -37.39 19.10
C GLU A 157 -5.71 -36.95 19.49
N PRO A 158 -4.75 -37.90 19.63
CA PRO A 158 -3.39 -37.66 20.10
C PRO A 158 -2.65 -36.46 19.52
N HIS A 159 -2.85 -36.16 18.22
CA HIS A 159 -2.20 -35.06 17.51
C HIS A 159 -2.67 -33.65 17.98
N SER A 160 -3.82 -33.54 18.66
CA SER A 160 -4.27 -32.31 19.31
C SER A 160 -3.24 -31.77 20.31
N ARG A 161 -2.51 -32.66 21.00
CA ARG A 161 -1.44 -32.31 21.93
C ARG A 161 -0.27 -31.66 21.20
N SER A 162 0.08 -32.16 20.02
CA SER A 162 1.13 -31.60 19.17
C SER A 162 0.78 -30.20 18.69
N MET A 163 -0.51 -29.94 18.38
CA MET A 163 -1.01 -28.58 18.11
C MET A 163 -0.82 -27.65 19.32
N ILE A 164 -1.24 -28.07 20.51
CA ILE A 164 -1.09 -27.28 21.74
C ILE A 164 0.38 -26.95 22.02
N LEU A 165 1.26 -27.96 21.92
CA LEU A 165 2.69 -27.79 22.16
C LEU A 165 3.36 -26.93 21.08
N HIS A 166 2.95 -27.03 19.82
CA HIS A 166 3.42 -26.15 18.75
C HIS A 166 3.07 -24.69 19.05
N CYS A 167 1.80 -24.41 19.35
CA CYS A 167 1.35 -23.05 19.65
C CYS A 167 2.05 -22.44 20.88
N PHE A 168 2.29 -23.23 21.93
CA PHE A 168 2.82 -22.71 23.20
C PHE A 168 4.32 -22.83 23.39
N GLU A 169 5.00 -23.75 22.72
CA GLU A 169 6.43 -23.99 22.88
C GLU A 169 7.28 -23.65 21.65
N GLU A 170 6.70 -23.32 20.50
CA GLU A 170 7.46 -23.13 19.26
C GLU A 170 7.25 -21.76 18.61
N ILE A 171 6.02 -21.24 18.60
CA ILE A 171 5.75 -19.88 18.08
C ILE A 171 6.24 -18.80 19.05
N VAL A 172 6.20 -19.08 20.36
CA VAL A 172 6.71 -18.22 21.45
C VAL A 172 6.21 -16.76 21.38
N THR A 173 4.88 -16.58 21.37
CA THR A 173 4.23 -15.26 21.27
C THR A 173 4.65 -14.26 22.35
N SER A 174 5.08 -14.73 23.52
CA SER A 174 5.60 -13.89 24.61
C SER A 174 6.90 -13.15 24.26
N LYS A 175 7.62 -13.56 23.21
CA LYS A 175 8.88 -12.97 22.76
C LYS A 175 8.72 -12.01 21.58
N PHE A 176 7.50 -11.80 21.10
CA PHE A 176 7.24 -10.90 19.97
C PHE A 176 7.75 -9.47 20.22
N LEU A 177 7.45 -8.87 21.38
CA LEU A 177 7.89 -7.50 21.67
C LEU A 177 9.42 -7.38 21.77
N GLU A 178 10.10 -8.39 22.35
CA GLU A 178 11.57 -8.41 22.42
C GLU A 178 12.20 -8.57 21.02
N ALA A 179 11.58 -9.36 20.14
CA ALA A 179 12.02 -9.47 18.74
C ALA A 179 11.80 -8.16 17.99
N TYR A 180 10.67 -7.50 18.19
CA TYR A 180 10.38 -6.20 17.59
C TYR A 180 11.38 -5.12 18.05
N ASP A 181 11.71 -5.06 19.35
CA ASP A 181 12.72 -4.13 19.87
C ASP A 181 14.12 -4.38 19.25
N LYS A 182 14.42 -5.63 18.92
CA LYS A 182 15.72 -6.04 18.37
C LYS A 182 15.83 -5.86 16.85
N PHE A 183 14.78 -6.21 16.11
CA PHE A 183 14.80 -6.33 14.64
C PHE A 183 13.89 -5.32 13.92
N GLY A 184 12.97 -4.66 14.62
CA GLY A 184 12.00 -3.73 14.04
C GLY A 184 10.95 -4.44 13.16
N GLU A 185 10.53 -3.78 12.08
CA GLU A 185 9.60 -4.32 11.08
C GLU A 185 10.32 -5.21 10.06
N SER A 186 11.07 -6.20 10.53
CA SER A 186 11.83 -7.09 9.65
C SER A 186 10.91 -7.99 8.81
N GLU A 187 11.32 -8.26 7.57
CA GLU A 187 10.71 -9.25 6.67
C GLU A 187 11.57 -10.53 6.56
N GLU A 188 12.66 -10.63 7.33
CA GLU A 188 13.62 -11.74 7.28
C GLU A 188 13.11 -12.94 8.10
N PRO A 189 13.17 -14.17 7.55
CA PRO A 189 12.66 -15.37 8.22
C PRO A 189 13.53 -15.84 9.40
N ASN A 190 14.72 -15.26 9.58
CA ASN A 190 15.64 -15.52 10.68
C ASN A 190 15.72 -14.35 11.69
N GLU A 191 14.70 -13.50 11.74
CA GLU A 191 14.64 -12.35 12.66
C GLU A 191 13.32 -12.34 13.45
N THR A 192 12.95 -13.50 14.03
CA THR A 192 11.61 -13.74 14.62
C THR A 192 11.64 -13.86 16.14
N ALA A 193 10.48 -14.05 16.76
CA ALA A 193 10.35 -14.31 18.21
C ALA A 193 11.17 -15.54 18.67
N ALA A 194 11.25 -16.57 17.83
CA ALA A 194 12.03 -17.78 18.10
C ALA A 194 13.54 -17.49 18.21
N HIS A 195 14.07 -16.56 17.39
CA HIS A 195 15.49 -16.14 17.44
C HIS A 195 15.89 -15.51 18.75
N VAL A 196 14.96 -14.82 19.40
CA VAL A 196 15.19 -14.25 20.73
C VAL A 196 14.98 -15.29 21.82
N ALA A 197 14.05 -16.23 21.62
CA ALA A 197 13.67 -17.21 22.62
C ALA A 197 14.70 -18.35 22.82
N PHE A 198 15.31 -18.84 21.75
CA PHE A 198 16.08 -20.08 21.78
C PHE A 198 17.58 -19.87 21.61
N LYS A 199 18.36 -20.46 22.53
CA LYS A 199 19.84 -20.52 22.45
C LYS A 199 20.38 -21.19 21.19
N TYR A 200 19.56 -21.99 20.51
CA TYR A 200 19.90 -22.59 19.22
C TYR A 200 20.43 -21.56 18.22
N PHE A 201 19.80 -20.38 18.17
CA PHE A 201 20.13 -19.32 17.21
C PHE A 201 21.39 -18.54 17.57
N GLU A 202 21.89 -18.63 18.81
CA GLU A 202 23.21 -18.06 19.17
C GLU A 202 24.34 -18.74 18.38
N LYS A 203 24.22 -20.05 18.15
CA LYS A 203 25.19 -20.84 17.37
C LYS A 203 24.84 -20.90 15.88
N ASN A 204 23.57 -20.72 15.54
CA ASN A 204 23.04 -20.82 14.18
C ASN A 204 22.24 -19.56 13.78
N PRO A 205 22.87 -18.36 13.71
CA PRO A 205 22.15 -17.10 13.53
C PRO A 205 21.47 -16.93 12.16
N LYS A 206 21.85 -17.76 11.17
CA LYS A 206 21.29 -17.73 9.81
C LYS A 206 20.12 -18.69 9.61
N ASP A 207 19.91 -19.58 10.57
CA ASP A 207 18.82 -20.54 10.51
C ASP A 207 17.49 -19.81 10.72
N ASN A 208 16.41 -20.32 10.13
CA ASN A 208 15.04 -19.87 10.36
C ASN A 208 14.27 -20.89 11.20
N LEU A 209 12.97 -20.67 11.41
CA LEU A 209 12.13 -21.57 12.20
C LEU A 209 12.13 -23.01 11.66
N TRP A 210 12.09 -23.18 10.33
CA TRP A 210 12.05 -24.50 9.68
C TRP A 210 13.35 -25.28 9.85
N THR A 211 14.50 -24.63 9.64
CA THR A 211 15.80 -25.26 9.85
C THR A 211 16.05 -25.55 11.33
N PHE A 212 15.55 -24.70 12.23
CA PHE A 212 15.54 -24.99 13.66
C PHE A 212 14.69 -26.23 13.98
N PHE A 213 13.47 -26.34 13.47
CA PHE A 213 12.62 -27.50 13.73
C PHE A 213 13.23 -28.81 13.23
N ALA A 214 13.89 -28.77 12.07
CA ALA A 214 14.57 -29.94 11.50
C ALA A 214 15.84 -30.34 12.26
N ASN A 215 16.49 -29.40 12.96
CA ASN A 215 17.79 -29.64 13.59
C ASN A 215 17.79 -29.64 15.12
N ASP A 216 16.71 -29.19 15.77
CA ASP A 216 16.62 -29.18 17.24
C ASP A 216 16.60 -30.60 17.80
N GLY A 217 17.21 -30.78 18.97
CA GLY A 217 17.43 -32.07 19.61
C GLY A 217 18.70 -32.80 19.15
N GLU A 218 18.99 -33.93 19.80
CA GLU A 218 20.20 -34.74 19.56
C GLU A 218 19.82 -36.21 19.36
N GLY A 219 20.67 -36.97 18.65
CA GLY A 219 20.46 -38.40 18.38
C GLY A 219 19.11 -38.67 17.71
N GLU A 220 18.37 -39.65 18.23
CA GLU A 220 17.03 -40.04 17.74
C GLU A 220 15.97 -38.95 17.91
N LYS A 221 16.21 -37.95 18.77
CA LYS A 221 15.29 -36.82 18.98
C LYS A 221 15.57 -35.64 18.07
N LYS A 222 16.61 -35.69 17.23
CA LYS A 222 16.88 -34.62 16.27
C LYS A 222 15.69 -34.48 15.31
N GLY A 223 15.16 -33.27 15.18
CA GLY A 223 14.02 -32.98 14.31
C GLY A 223 12.65 -33.23 14.94
N TYR A 224 12.56 -33.51 16.25
CA TYR A 224 11.28 -33.83 16.90
C TYR A 224 10.23 -32.71 16.76
N ARG A 225 10.65 -31.44 16.67
CA ARG A 225 9.76 -30.29 16.45
C ARG A 225 9.14 -30.32 15.05
N MET A 226 9.89 -30.75 14.04
CA MET A 226 9.35 -30.94 12.70
C MET A 226 8.25 -32.02 12.71
N ASN A 227 8.47 -33.13 13.43
CA ASN A 227 7.44 -34.16 13.59
C ASN A 227 6.21 -33.63 14.35
N ARG A 228 6.42 -32.90 15.44
CA ARG A 228 5.33 -32.26 16.20
C ARG A 228 4.52 -31.30 15.31
N PHE A 229 5.19 -30.48 14.49
CA PHE A 229 4.54 -29.60 13.54
C PHE A 229 3.72 -30.40 12.51
N ALA A 230 4.27 -31.46 11.94
CA ALA A 230 3.56 -32.32 10.98
C ALA A 230 2.30 -32.96 11.59
N GLU A 231 2.39 -33.47 12.82
CA GLU A 231 1.24 -34.00 13.58
C GLU A 231 0.19 -32.91 13.84
N ALA A 232 0.62 -31.72 14.28
CA ALA A 232 -0.26 -30.58 14.49
C ALA A 232 -1.01 -30.19 13.20
N MET A 233 -0.31 -30.12 12.07
CA MET A 233 -0.92 -29.80 10.77
C MET A 233 -1.86 -30.90 10.27
N THR A 234 -1.56 -32.16 10.58
CA THR A 234 -2.47 -33.29 10.30
C THR A 234 -3.78 -33.12 11.06
N TRP A 235 -3.71 -32.77 12.35
CA TRP A 235 -4.90 -32.51 13.15
C TRP A 235 -5.68 -31.26 12.69
N ALA A 236 -4.97 -30.18 12.36
CA ALA A 236 -5.58 -28.95 11.82
C ALA A 236 -6.32 -29.20 10.49
N ALA A 237 -5.73 -29.99 9.60
CA ALA A 237 -6.34 -30.31 8.31
C ALA A 237 -7.59 -31.20 8.44
N GLY A 238 -7.70 -31.97 9.54
CA GLY A 238 -8.86 -32.80 9.88
C GLY A 238 -9.99 -32.08 10.63
N MET A 239 -9.86 -30.78 10.94
CA MET A 239 -10.79 -30.01 11.77
C MET A 239 -12.24 -29.93 11.27
N GLN A 240 -12.55 -30.40 10.06
CA GLN A 240 -13.91 -30.31 9.52
C GLN A 240 -14.48 -31.61 8.97
N ASN A 241 -13.67 -32.45 8.33
CA ASN A 241 -13.93 -33.85 8.01
C ASN A 241 -12.60 -34.41 7.46
N ASN A 242 -12.13 -35.57 7.94
CA ASN A 242 -10.85 -36.21 7.56
C ASN A 242 -10.74 -36.63 6.08
N ASP A 243 -11.50 -36.02 5.17
CA ASP A 243 -11.62 -36.39 3.76
C ASP A 243 -11.06 -35.34 2.79
N HIS A 244 -10.61 -34.17 3.28
CA HIS A 244 -10.12 -33.06 2.46
C HIS A 244 -11.09 -32.67 1.32
N MET A 245 -12.39 -32.84 1.55
CA MET A 245 -13.40 -32.62 0.50
C MET A 245 -13.48 -31.14 0.08
N ASP A 246 -13.12 -30.23 0.98
CA ASP A 246 -12.88 -28.83 0.68
C ASP A 246 -11.83 -28.64 -0.45
N LEU A 247 -10.69 -29.33 -0.38
CA LEU A 247 -9.66 -29.29 -1.43
C LEU A 247 -10.14 -29.96 -2.72
N VAL A 248 -10.82 -31.11 -2.60
CA VAL A 248 -11.32 -31.87 -3.75
C VAL A 248 -12.41 -31.11 -4.51
N GLN A 249 -13.27 -30.36 -3.81
CA GLN A 249 -14.39 -29.63 -4.43
C GLN A 249 -14.07 -28.18 -4.77
N GLY A 250 -13.07 -27.57 -4.13
CA GLY A 250 -12.75 -26.17 -4.34
C GLY A 250 -12.07 -25.86 -5.67
N PHE A 251 -11.57 -26.87 -6.38
CA PHE A 251 -11.00 -26.76 -7.72
C PHE A 251 -11.52 -27.86 -8.64
N ASP A 252 -11.75 -27.53 -9.92
CA ASP A 252 -12.21 -28.49 -10.92
C ASP A 252 -11.05 -29.38 -11.42
N TRP A 253 -10.62 -30.30 -10.55
CA TRP A 253 -9.56 -31.27 -10.86
C TRP A 253 -9.94 -32.19 -12.02
N ALA A 254 -11.23 -32.55 -12.13
CA ALA A 254 -11.73 -33.40 -13.21
C ALA A 254 -11.64 -32.72 -14.58
N GLY A 255 -11.91 -31.41 -14.64
CA GLY A 255 -11.81 -30.59 -15.85
C GLY A 255 -10.39 -30.45 -16.42
N LEU A 256 -9.36 -30.92 -15.72
CA LEU A 256 -8.00 -31.02 -16.25
C LEU A 256 -7.81 -32.20 -17.21
N GLY A 257 -8.65 -33.25 -17.12
CA GLY A 257 -8.47 -34.48 -17.89
C GLY A 257 -7.25 -35.27 -17.43
N GLU A 258 -6.42 -35.73 -18.37
CA GLU A 258 -5.11 -36.30 -18.07
C GLU A 258 -4.10 -35.17 -17.85
N GLY A 259 -3.41 -35.18 -16.71
CA GLY A 259 -2.47 -34.11 -16.38
C GLY A 259 -1.57 -34.42 -15.19
N THR A 260 -0.57 -33.57 -15.01
CA THR A 260 0.39 -33.63 -13.91
C THR A 260 0.22 -32.43 -12.99
N VAL A 261 0.14 -32.72 -11.69
CA VAL A 261 0.12 -31.74 -10.60
C VAL A 261 1.46 -31.83 -9.87
N VAL A 262 2.17 -30.71 -9.76
CA VAL A 262 3.32 -30.58 -8.87
C VAL A 262 2.84 -29.92 -7.59
N ASP A 263 2.91 -30.65 -6.48
CA ASP A 263 2.54 -30.20 -5.13
C ASP A 263 3.79 -29.64 -4.45
N VAL A 264 3.95 -28.31 -4.52
CA VAL A 264 5.15 -27.58 -4.09
C VAL A 264 5.06 -27.32 -2.59
N GLY A 265 6.01 -27.88 -1.83
CA GLY A 265 5.93 -27.88 -0.36
C GLY A 265 4.86 -28.85 0.16
N GLY A 266 4.63 -29.95 -0.55
CA GLY A 266 3.52 -30.87 -0.27
C GLY A 266 3.74 -31.77 0.96
N SER A 267 4.83 -31.61 1.70
CA SER A 267 5.17 -32.39 2.88
C SER A 267 5.13 -33.91 2.60
N VAL A 268 4.41 -34.67 3.42
CA VAL A 268 4.20 -36.12 3.24
C VAL A 268 3.09 -36.47 2.24
N GLY A 269 2.56 -35.49 1.49
CA GLY A 269 1.68 -35.70 0.34
C GLY A 269 0.22 -36.04 0.65
N HIS A 270 -0.27 -35.80 1.88
CA HIS A 270 -1.63 -36.15 2.30
C HIS A 270 -2.72 -35.49 1.44
N CYS A 271 -2.52 -34.22 1.05
CA CYS A 271 -3.46 -33.51 0.16
C CYS A 271 -3.44 -34.09 -1.25
N SER A 272 -2.25 -34.31 -1.82
CA SER A 272 -2.08 -34.98 -3.11
C SER A 272 -2.72 -36.37 -3.14
N ILE A 273 -2.57 -37.15 -2.08
CA ILE A 273 -3.20 -38.48 -1.94
C ILE A 273 -4.73 -38.35 -1.95
N ALA A 274 -5.30 -37.39 -1.21
CA ALA A 274 -6.74 -37.19 -1.15
C ALA A 274 -7.32 -36.78 -2.52
N ILE A 275 -6.69 -35.84 -3.21
CA ILE A 275 -7.10 -35.41 -4.55
C ILE A 275 -6.92 -36.55 -5.56
N ALA A 276 -5.81 -37.29 -5.50
CA ALA A 276 -5.53 -38.42 -6.39
C ALA A 276 -6.56 -39.55 -6.28
N LYS A 277 -7.14 -39.79 -5.10
CA LYS A 277 -8.23 -40.78 -4.91
C LYS A 277 -9.51 -40.39 -5.65
N LYS A 278 -9.77 -39.10 -5.84
CA LYS A 278 -10.98 -38.57 -6.49
C LYS A 278 -10.75 -38.16 -7.94
N SER A 279 -9.48 -37.99 -8.34
CA SER A 279 -9.05 -37.58 -9.67
C SER A 279 -8.14 -38.66 -10.29
N PRO A 280 -8.71 -39.75 -10.83
CA PRO A 280 -7.93 -40.91 -11.28
C PRO A 280 -7.01 -40.64 -12.48
N ASN A 281 -7.32 -39.61 -13.27
CA ASN A 281 -6.57 -39.23 -14.47
C ASN A 281 -5.36 -38.33 -14.19
N LEU A 282 -5.20 -37.87 -12.94
CA LEU A 282 -4.09 -37.00 -12.54
C LEU A 282 -2.93 -37.79 -11.93
N LYS A 283 -1.72 -37.31 -12.22
CA LYS A 283 -0.47 -37.71 -11.58
C LYS A 283 0.01 -36.57 -10.68
N PHE A 284 0.58 -36.91 -9.54
CA PHE A 284 1.05 -35.98 -8.53
C PHE A 284 2.55 -36.20 -8.27
N ILE A 285 3.29 -35.10 -8.25
CA ILE A 285 4.69 -35.07 -7.86
C ILE A 285 4.79 -34.15 -6.65
N VAL A 286 4.96 -34.75 -5.48
CA VAL A 286 5.09 -34.05 -4.20
C VAL A 286 6.53 -33.60 -4.05
N GLN A 287 6.74 -32.30 -3.90
CA GLN A 287 8.04 -31.67 -3.76
C GLN A 287 8.21 -31.12 -2.35
N ASP A 288 9.27 -31.53 -1.66
CA ASP A 288 9.64 -31.01 -0.33
C ASP A 288 11.13 -31.30 -0.02
N PHE A 289 11.56 -31.05 1.21
CA PHE A 289 12.92 -31.37 1.67
C PHE A 289 13.20 -32.88 1.60
N PRO A 290 14.45 -33.29 1.29
CA PRO A 290 14.84 -34.69 1.21
C PRO A 290 14.50 -35.52 2.46
N ALA A 291 14.50 -34.88 3.64
CA ALA A 291 14.23 -35.53 4.92
C ALA A 291 12.80 -36.09 5.05
N LEU A 292 11.84 -35.60 4.26
CA LEU A 292 10.45 -36.06 4.33
C LEU A 292 10.15 -37.27 3.44
N GLN A 293 11.06 -37.64 2.53
CA GLN A 293 10.86 -38.77 1.61
C GLN A 293 10.52 -40.09 2.33
N PRO A 294 11.21 -40.51 3.41
CA PRO A 294 10.88 -41.76 4.08
C PRO A 294 9.47 -41.76 4.70
N ALA A 295 9.04 -40.62 5.26
CA ALA A 295 7.71 -40.48 5.83
C ALA A 295 6.62 -40.49 4.75
N PHE A 296 6.87 -39.86 3.60
CA PHE A 296 6.01 -39.96 2.42
C PHE A 296 5.89 -41.40 1.92
N GLU A 297 7.00 -42.12 1.77
CA GLU A 297 6.99 -43.50 1.26
C GLU A 297 6.23 -44.45 2.19
N ALA A 298 6.29 -44.20 3.51
CA ALA A 298 5.54 -44.93 4.52
C ALA A 298 4.03 -44.60 4.51
N SER A 299 3.65 -43.36 4.19
CA SER A 299 2.25 -42.92 4.17
C SER A 299 1.53 -43.21 2.85
N LEU A 300 2.26 -43.43 1.75
CA LEU A 300 1.71 -43.58 0.41
C LEU A 300 0.94 -44.90 0.23
N PRO A 301 -0.38 -44.85 -0.07
CA PRO A 301 -1.17 -46.05 -0.35
C PRO A 301 -0.63 -46.84 -1.55
N ALA A 302 -0.65 -48.17 -1.43
CA ALA A 302 -0.09 -49.07 -2.45
C ALA A 302 -0.74 -48.89 -3.84
N ASP A 303 -2.04 -48.60 -3.89
CA ASP A 303 -2.82 -48.35 -5.10
C ASP A 303 -2.51 -47.02 -5.79
N LEU A 304 -1.83 -46.09 -5.11
CA LEU A 304 -1.46 -44.78 -5.63
C LEU A 304 0.01 -44.67 -6.07
N LYS A 305 0.84 -45.68 -5.83
CA LYS A 305 2.28 -45.67 -6.14
C LYS A 305 2.64 -45.38 -7.60
N SER A 306 1.74 -45.68 -8.55
CA SER A 306 1.95 -45.38 -9.96
C SER A 306 1.61 -43.94 -10.36
N ARG A 307 0.93 -43.19 -9.48
CA ARG A 307 0.39 -41.85 -9.78
C ARG A 307 0.88 -40.78 -8.83
N VAL A 308 1.32 -41.10 -7.63
CA VAL A 308 1.84 -40.15 -6.65
C VAL A 308 3.28 -40.53 -6.34
N SER A 309 4.20 -39.59 -6.56
CA SER A 309 5.64 -39.77 -6.33
C SER A 309 6.22 -38.58 -5.58
N PHE A 310 7.37 -38.76 -4.94
CA PHE A 310 8.10 -37.71 -4.25
C PHE A 310 9.32 -37.26 -5.05
N GLN A 311 9.61 -35.97 -5.05
CA GLN A 311 10.83 -35.40 -5.62
C GLN A 311 11.41 -34.37 -4.64
N PRO A 312 12.61 -34.58 -4.08
CA PRO A 312 13.26 -33.56 -3.28
C PRO A 312 13.48 -32.27 -4.08
N HIS A 313 12.98 -31.14 -3.59
CA HIS A 313 13.12 -29.85 -4.27
C HIS A 313 13.05 -28.67 -3.29
N ASP A 314 13.88 -27.66 -3.54
CA ASP A 314 13.84 -26.36 -2.87
C ASP A 314 13.15 -25.35 -3.79
N PHE A 315 11.95 -24.90 -3.41
CA PHE A 315 11.16 -23.93 -4.19
C PHE A 315 11.81 -22.53 -4.28
N PHE A 316 12.88 -22.26 -3.54
CA PHE A 316 13.72 -21.07 -3.74
C PHE A 316 14.70 -21.21 -4.91
N THR A 317 14.73 -22.38 -5.56
CA THR A 317 15.42 -22.63 -6.83
C THR A 317 14.42 -22.79 -7.98
N PRO A 318 14.84 -22.58 -9.25
CA PRO A 318 13.93 -22.71 -10.40
C PRO A 318 13.26 -24.09 -10.45
N GLN A 319 11.96 -24.09 -10.74
CA GLN A 319 11.15 -25.32 -10.81
C GLN A 319 11.65 -26.25 -11.93
N PRO A 320 12.09 -27.49 -11.62
CA PRO A 320 12.66 -28.41 -12.60
C PRO A 320 11.65 -29.10 -13.51
N LEU A 321 10.37 -29.17 -13.11
CA LEU A 321 9.34 -29.92 -13.80
C LEU A 321 8.31 -29.01 -14.45
N LYS A 322 7.92 -29.34 -15.68
CA LYS A 322 6.75 -28.75 -16.34
C LYS A 322 5.49 -29.51 -15.94
N ALA A 323 4.41 -28.80 -15.62
CA ALA A 323 3.17 -29.38 -15.14
C ALA A 323 1.93 -28.56 -15.55
N ASP A 324 0.78 -29.22 -15.53
CA ASP A 324 -0.52 -28.60 -15.78
C ASP A 324 -0.97 -27.75 -14.58
N VAL A 325 -0.63 -28.18 -13.37
CA VAL A 325 -0.91 -27.44 -12.13
C VAL A 325 0.31 -27.42 -11.22
N TYR A 326 0.64 -26.25 -10.70
CA TYR A 326 1.50 -26.08 -9.53
C TYR A 326 0.60 -25.75 -8.34
N PHE A 327 0.49 -26.69 -7.41
CA PHE A 327 -0.33 -26.56 -6.21
C PHE A 327 0.56 -26.12 -5.04
N LEU A 328 0.16 -25.06 -4.34
CA LEU A 328 0.83 -24.54 -3.15
C LEU A 328 -0.21 -24.40 -2.05
N ARG A 329 -0.10 -25.15 -0.96
CA ARG A 329 -1.04 -25.08 0.16
C ARG A 329 -0.32 -24.72 1.44
N PHE A 330 -0.72 -23.61 2.08
CA PHE A 330 -0.06 -23.13 3.29
C PHE A 330 1.45 -23.02 3.11
N ILE A 331 1.83 -22.38 1.99
CA ILE A 331 3.23 -22.10 1.64
C ILE A 331 3.46 -20.60 1.57
N LEU A 332 2.68 -19.89 0.76
CA LEU A 332 2.97 -18.47 0.53
C LEU A 332 2.62 -17.61 1.74
N HIS A 333 1.77 -18.09 2.66
CA HIS A 333 1.51 -17.43 3.94
C HIS A 333 2.67 -17.52 4.95
N ASP A 334 3.58 -18.49 4.80
CA ASP A 334 4.76 -18.65 5.65
C ASP A 334 5.89 -17.68 5.31
N TYR A 335 5.74 -16.93 4.21
CA TYR A 335 6.77 -16.10 3.64
C TYR A 335 6.29 -14.65 3.43
N SER A 336 7.14 -13.71 3.82
CA SER A 336 6.96 -12.29 3.50
C SER A 336 6.96 -12.07 1.98
N ASP A 337 6.48 -10.90 1.53
CA ASP A 337 6.25 -10.65 0.10
C ASP A 337 7.50 -10.85 -0.77
N PRO A 338 8.72 -10.42 -0.37
CA PRO A 338 9.93 -10.65 -1.17
C PRO A 338 10.21 -12.14 -1.43
N TYR A 339 9.96 -13.01 -0.45
CA TYR A 339 10.22 -14.45 -0.54
C TYR A 339 9.09 -15.16 -1.28
N ALA A 340 7.82 -14.82 -1.03
CA ALA A 340 6.69 -15.35 -1.78
C ALA A 340 6.81 -14.99 -3.28
N ILE A 341 7.25 -13.76 -3.61
CA ILE A 341 7.57 -13.36 -4.99
C ILE A 341 8.67 -14.22 -5.59
N LYS A 342 9.73 -14.54 -4.83
CA LYS A 342 10.82 -15.41 -5.30
C LYS A 342 10.32 -16.81 -5.64
N ILE A 343 9.49 -17.40 -4.78
CA ILE A 343 8.85 -18.71 -5.00
C ILE A 343 8.02 -18.67 -6.29
N LEU A 344 7.12 -17.70 -6.42
CA LEU A 344 6.28 -17.53 -7.62
C LEU A 344 7.12 -17.34 -8.89
N ARG A 345 8.22 -16.57 -8.82
CA ARG A 345 9.13 -16.36 -9.96
C ARG A 345 9.85 -17.63 -10.39
N ASN A 346 10.19 -18.51 -9.46
CA ASN A 346 10.82 -19.78 -9.77
C ASN A 346 9.90 -20.77 -10.50
N LEU A 347 8.57 -20.58 -10.43
CA LEU A 347 7.63 -21.35 -11.24
C LEU A 347 7.60 -20.90 -12.70
N ILE A 348 7.87 -19.62 -12.98
CA ILE A 348 7.70 -19.00 -14.31
C ILE A 348 8.41 -19.77 -15.43
N PRO A 349 9.68 -20.20 -15.30
CA PRO A 349 10.38 -20.94 -16.36
C PRO A 349 9.72 -22.27 -16.75
N ALA A 350 8.92 -22.85 -15.84
CA ALA A 350 8.27 -24.13 -16.01
C ALA A 350 6.79 -24.03 -16.42
N LEU A 351 6.21 -22.83 -16.47
CA LEU A 351 4.84 -22.63 -16.93
C LEU A 351 4.72 -22.84 -18.45
N GLU A 352 3.77 -23.67 -18.85
CA GLU A 352 3.39 -23.88 -20.25
C GLU A 352 2.01 -23.30 -20.55
N LYS A 353 1.65 -23.26 -21.84
CA LYS A 353 0.34 -22.76 -22.25
C LYS A 353 -0.75 -23.67 -21.65
N GLY A 354 -1.54 -23.11 -20.75
CA GLY A 354 -2.60 -23.84 -20.05
C GLY A 354 -2.24 -24.21 -18.62
N SER A 355 -0.97 -24.09 -18.21
CA SER A 355 -0.55 -24.28 -16.83
C SER A 355 -1.29 -23.33 -15.90
N ARG A 356 -1.63 -23.82 -14.71
CA ARG A 356 -2.29 -23.08 -13.65
C ARG A 356 -1.42 -23.12 -12.39
N ILE A 357 -1.48 -22.06 -11.61
CA ILE A 357 -0.99 -22.08 -10.24
C ILE A 357 -2.24 -22.07 -9.37
N VAL A 358 -2.35 -23.04 -8.46
CA VAL A 358 -3.47 -23.14 -7.52
C VAL A 358 -2.90 -22.94 -6.12
N ILE A 359 -3.24 -21.81 -5.51
CA ILE A 359 -2.79 -21.46 -4.17
C ILE A 359 -3.93 -21.77 -3.20
N CYS A 360 -3.64 -22.46 -2.11
CA CYS A 360 -4.58 -22.79 -1.05
C CYS A 360 -4.10 -22.15 0.26
N ASP A 361 -4.55 -20.91 0.51
CA ASP A 361 -4.19 -20.09 1.68
C ASP A 361 -5.44 -19.36 2.21
N ILE A 362 -5.32 -18.72 3.38
CA ILE A 362 -6.42 -17.90 3.92
C ILE A 362 -6.51 -16.61 3.09
N VAL A 363 -7.72 -16.29 2.62
CA VAL A 363 -8.03 -15.00 2.03
C VAL A 363 -8.77 -14.17 3.07
N LEU A 364 -8.09 -13.15 3.61
CA LEU A 364 -8.66 -12.31 4.64
C LEU A 364 -9.85 -11.51 4.09
N PRO A 365 -11.02 -11.56 4.74
CA PRO A 365 -12.19 -10.83 4.26
C PRO A 365 -11.99 -9.32 4.44
N PRO A 366 -12.56 -8.50 3.54
CA PRO A 366 -12.55 -7.05 3.70
C PRO A 366 -13.36 -6.63 4.93
N VAL A 367 -13.07 -5.44 5.46
CA VAL A 367 -13.80 -4.89 6.60
C VAL A 367 -15.29 -4.78 6.28
N GLY A 368 -16.14 -5.32 7.15
CA GLY A 368 -17.59 -5.32 6.98
C GLY A 368 -18.13 -6.42 6.06
N ALA A 369 -17.29 -7.35 5.59
CA ALA A 369 -17.78 -8.55 4.91
C ALA A 369 -18.75 -9.33 5.82
N PRO A 370 -19.77 -10.00 5.25
CA PRO A 370 -20.75 -10.78 6.00
C PRO A 370 -20.17 -12.13 6.46
N VAL A 371 -19.01 -12.10 7.12
CA VAL A 371 -18.33 -13.27 7.69
C VAL A 371 -18.52 -13.25 9.20
N PRO A 372 -18.87 -14.37 9.85
CA PRO A 372 -19.04 -14.42 11.30
C PRO A 372 -17.80 -13.95 12.05
N GLN A 373 -17.99 -13.14 13.09
CA GLN A 373 -16.87 -12.53 13.83
C GLN A 373 -15.94 -13.55 14.49
N GLY A 374 -16.46 -14.70 14.93
CA GLY A 374 -15.64 -15.79 15.46
C GLY A 374 -14.68 -16.36 14.42
N LEU A 375 -15.12 -16.53 13.17
CA LEU A 375 -14.28 -16.99 12.07
C LEU A 375 -13.26 -15.93 11.67
N VAL A 376 -13.67 -14.66 11.60
CA VAL A 376 -12.73 -13.54 11.37
C VAL A 376 -11.66 -13.51 12.44
N ARG A 377 -12.03 -13.67 13.72
CA ARG A 377 -11.06 -13.74 14.83
C ARG A 377 -10.08 -14.89 14.65
N LEU A 378 -10.55 -16.08 14.26
CA LEU A 378 -9.67 -17.22 13.99
C LEU A 378 -8.69 -16.93 12.84
N MET A 379 -9.18 -16.42 11.70
CA MET A 379 -8.33 -16.03 10.57
C MET A 379 -7.25 -15.00 10.98
N ARG A 380 -7.63 -14.02 11.80
CA ARG A 380 -6.69 -13.01 12.33
C ARG A 380 -5.71 -13.58 13.36
N SER A 381 -6.11 -14.61 14.11
CA SER A 381 -5.18 -15.31 15.00
C SER A 381 -4.11 -16.08 14.21
N VAL A 382 -4.48 -16.70 13.08
CA VAL A 382 -3.50 -17.33 12.18
C VAL A 382 -2.56 -16.29 11.56
N ASP A 383 -3.09 -15.13 11.12
CA ASP A 383 -2.28 -14.02 10.63
C ASP A 383 -1.25 -13.52 11.66
N LEU A 384 -1.66 -13.38 12.93
CA LEU A 384 -0.73 -13.05 14.01
C LEU A 384 0.29 -14.16 14.29
N GLN A 385 -0.08 -15.43 14.12
CA GLN A 385 0.84 -16.56 14.24
C GLN A 385 1.92 -16.52 13.15
N MET A 386 1.53 -16.20 11.90
CA MET A 386 2.44 -15.99 10.78
C MET A 386 3.39 -14.82 11.04
N MET A 387 2.86 -13.70 11.54
CA MET A 387 3.66 -12.53 11.90
C MET A 387 4.70 -12.85 12.99
N VAL A 388 4.28 -13.51 14.08
CA VAL A 388 5.17 -13.81 15.22
C VAL A 388 6.22 -14.87 14.87
N GLY A 389 5.79 -15.95 14.23
CA GLY A 389 6.62 -17.13 13.99
C GLY A 389 7.60 -16.95 12.83
N LEU A 390 7.20 -16.20 11.80
CA LEU A 390 7.85 -16.23 10.48
C LEU A 390 8.08 -14.84 9.86
N ASN A 391 7.67 -13.74 10.52
CA ASN A 391 7.62 -12.40 9.92
C ASN A 391 6.86 -12.37 8.58
N SER A 392 5.83 -13.21 8.47
CA SER A 392 4.98 -13.33 7.29
C SER A 392 3.54 -12.90 7.60
N LYS A 393 2.58 -13.19 6.71
CA LYS A 393 1.20 -12.71 6.84
C LYS A 393 0.20 -13.53 6.03
N GLU A 394 -1.04 -13.53 6.49
CA GLU A 394 -2.18 -13.83 5.64
C GLU A 394 -2.51 -12.62 4.76
N ARG A 395 -3.16 -12.84 3.61
CA ARG A 395 -3.37 -11.79 2.60
C ARG A 395 -4.85 -11.64 2.25
N SER A 396 -5.31 -10.40 2.06
CA SER A 396 -6.59 -10.12 1.42
C SER A 396 -6.53 -10.42 -0.08
N GLU A 397 -7.68 -10.47 -0.75
CA GLU A 397 -7.71 -10.66 -2.20
C GLU A 397 -6.92 -9.57 -2.95
N GLU A 398 -7.00 -8.32 -2.51
CA GLU A 398 -6.25 -7.21 -3.10
C GLU A 398 -4.74 -7.39 -2.91
N GLN A 399 -4.30 -7.88 -1.75
CA GLN A 399 -2.90 -8.17 -1.47
C GLN A 399 -2.40 -9.37 -2.29
N TRP A 400 -3.23 -10.38 -2.54
CA TRP A 400 -2.92 -11.46 -3.47
C TRP A 400 -2.74 -10.94 -4.90
N VAL A 401 -3.62 -10.07 -5.38
CA VAL A 401 -3.51 -9.45 -6.70
C VAL A 401 -2.20 -8.65 -6.84
N ASP A 402 -1.85 -7.85 -5.83
CA ASP A 402 -0.59 -7.09 -5.80
C ASP A 402 0.63 -8.01 -5.82
N LEU A 403 0.67 -9.02 -4.93
CA LEU A 403 1.76 -9.98 -4.83
C LEU A 403 2.01 -10.68 -6.18
N LEU A 404 0.94 -11.17 -6.82
CA LEU A 404 1.00 -11.81 -8.13
C LEU A 404 1.51 -10.86 -9.20
N ALA A 405 1.02 -9.61 -9.25
CA ALA A 405 1.46 -8.62 -10.22
C ALA A 405 2.95 -8.24 -10.05
N ARG A 406 3.44 -8.19 -8.81
CA ARG A 406 4.86 -7.95 -8.48
C ARG A 406 5.76 -9.14 -8.83
N ALA A 407 5.24 -10.36 -8.74
CA ALA A 407 5.94 -11.56 -9.19
C ALA A 407 6.08 -11.57 -10.72
N ASP A 408 4.98 -11.39 -11.44
CA ASP A 408 4.93 -11.19 -12.90
C ASP A 408 3.63 -10.47 -13.31
N SER A 409 3.73 -9.39 -14.08
CA SER A 409 2.58 -8.63 -14.57
C SER A 409 1.55 -9.45 -15.36
N ARG A 410 1.95 -10.61 -15.89
CA ARG A 410 1.10 -11.56 -16.61
C ARG A 410 0.26 -12.41 -15.69
N PHE A 411 0.63 -12.61 -14.43
CA PHE A 411 -0.23 -13.35 -13.50
C PHE A 411 -1.58 -12.66 -13.35
N LYS A 412 -2.64 -13.47 -13.43
CA LYS A 412 -4.03 -13.06 -13.24
C LYS A 412 -4.66 -14.03 -12.26
N LEU A 413 -5.13 -13.48 -11.14
CA LEU A 413 -6.09 -14.16 -10.28
C LEU A 413 -7.38 -14.32 -11.09
N VAL A 414 -7.79 -15.56 -11.32
CA VAL A 414 -8.99 -15.91 -12.11
C VAL A 414 -10.19 -16.14 -11.22
N LYS A 415 -9.97 -16.81 -10.08
CA LYS A 415 -11.03 -17.20 -9.16
C LYS A 415 -10.47 -17.35 -7.75
N VAL A 416 -11.20 -16.83 -6.76
CA VAL A 416 -11.11 -17.27 -5.36
C VAL A 416 -12.31 -18.14 -5.08
N ALA A 417 -12.09 -19.44 -4.85
CA ALA A 417 -13.13 -20.37 -4.45
C ALA A 417 -13.19 -20.44 -2.92
N MET A 418 -14.29 -19.92 -2.36
CA MET A 418 -14.62 -20.12 -0.97
C MET A 418 -15.08 -21.56 -0.79
N VAL A 419 -14.42 -22.28 0.11
CA VAL A 419 -14.80 -23.64 0.53
C VAL A 419 -15.31 -23.58 1.98
N PRO A 420 -16.00 -24.61 2.49
CA PRO A 420 -16.49 -24.63 3.87
C PRO A 420 -15.39 -24.68 4.95
N ALA A 421 -14.18 -24.20 4.65
CA ALA A 421 -12.97 -24.27 5.46
C ALA A 421 -12.36 -22.88 5.71
N LEU A 422 -11.31 -22.85 6.54
CA LEU A 422 -10.61 -21.61 6.89
C LEU A 422 -9.86 -21.01 5.68
N HIS A 423 -9.41 -21.85 4.76
CA HIS A 423 -8.66 -21.45 3.56
C HIS A 423 -9.57 -21.25 2.35
N SER A 424 -9.01 -20.72 1.27
CA SER A 424 -9.64 -20.58 -0.03
C SER A 424 -8.72 -21.13 -1.12
N LEU A 425 -9.28 -21.56 -2.25
CA LEU A 425 -8.49 -21.94 -3.42
C LEU A 425 -8.46 -20.79 -4.44
N ILE A 426 -7.25 -20.29 -4.70
CA ILE A 426 -6.98 -19.19 -5.62
C ILE A 426 -6.42 -19.78 -6.91
N GLU A 427 -7.18 -19.70 -8.00
CA GLU A 427 -6.70 -20.07 -9.33
C GLU A 427 -5.99 -18.87 -9.97
N VAL A 428 -4.72 -19.07 -10.32
CA VAL A 428 -3.89 -18.08 -11.01
C VAL A 428 -3.51 -18.62 -12.39
N ARG A 429 -3.63 -17.76 -13.40
CA ARG A 429 -3.18 -18.05 -14.77
C ARG A 429 -2.10 -17.08 -15.20
N CYS A 430 -1.19 -17.58 -16.03
CA CYS A 430 -0.20 -16.77 -16.75
C CYS A 430 -0.50 -16.89 -18.25
N PRO A 431 -1.07 -15.87 -18.91
CA PRO A 431 -1.27 -15.88 -20.35
C PRO A 431 0.10 -15.90 -21.05
N ILE A 432 0.51 -17.07 -21.53
CA ILE A 432 1.69 -17.21 -22.37
C ILE A 432 1.25 -16.98 -23.81
N SER A 433 1.57 -15.81 -24.37
CA SER A 433 1.36 -15.56 -25.79
C SER A 433 2.43 -16.28 -26.61
N HIS A 434 2.05 -16.83 -27.77
CA HIS A 434 2.90 -17.56 -28.72
C HIS A 434 4.15 -16.79 -29.21
N LEU A 435 4.33 -15.52 -28.81
CA LEU A 435 5.47 -14.69 -29.23
C LEU A 435 6.75 -14.88 -28.42
N HIS A 436 6.80 -15.78 -27.43
CA HIS A 436 7.99 -15.94 -26.57
C HIS A 436 8.56 -17.36 -26.52
N ILE A 437 8.68 -18.02 -27.68
CA ILE A 437 9.84 -18.91 -27.91
C ILE A 437 10.98 -18.03 -28.42
N ALA A 438 11.48 -17.14 -27.57
CA ALA A 438 12.62 -16.29 -27.87
C ALA A 438 13.51 -16.16 -26.62
N ALA A 439 13.93 -17.32 -26.11
CA ALA A 439 15.07 -17.46 -25.20
C ALA A 439 15.85 -18.72 -25.59
N ARG A 440 16.26 -18.78 -26.86
CA ARG A 440 17.52 -19.43 -27.26
C ARG A 440 18.40 -18.32 -27.81
N MET A 441 19.06 -17.61 -26.90
CA MET A 441 19.81 -16.39 -27.17
C MET A 441 21.23 -16.65 -27.67
N ASP A 442 21.44 -17.75 -28.41
CA ASP A 442 22.77 -18.14 -28.92
C ASP A 442 22.84 -18.19 -30.48
N TYR A 443 21.78 -17.80 -31.21
CA TYR A 443 21.75 -17.94 -32.68
C TYR A 443 21.36 -16.70 -33.51
N ILE A 444 21.03 -15.54 -32.91
CA ILE A 444 20.54 -14.35 -33.66
C ILE A 444 21.45 -13.12 -33.49
N GLN A 445 22.76 -13.34 -33.47
CA GLN A 445 23.72 -12.25 -33.61
C GLN A 445 23.92 -11.77 -35.08
N PRO A 446 23.60 -12.54 -36.15
CA PRO A 446 23.79 -12.03 -37.53
C PRO A 446 22.60 -11.29 -38.17
N LEU A 447 21.39 -11.31 -37.60
CA LEU A 447 20.16 -10.82 -38.27
C LEU A 447 19.71 -9.40 -37.88
N LEU A 448 20.40 -8.76 -36.92
CA LEU A 448 20.06 -7.42 -36.40
C LEU A 448 20.46 -6.25 -37.33
N THR A 449 20.91 -6.52 -38.55
CA THR A 449 21.47 -5.49 -39.44
C THR A 449 20.61 -5.19 -40.67
N THR A 450 19.43 -5.81 -40.86
CA THR A 450 18.61 -5.56 -42.05
C THR A 450 17.51 -4.50 -41.87
N PRO A 451 17.36 -3.54 -42.82
CA PRO A 451 16.41 -2.43 -42.74
C PRO A 451 14.92 -2.80 -42.63
N ALA A 452 14.54 -4.04 -42.96
CA ALA A 452 13.16 -4.51 -42.92
C ALA A 452 12.59 -4.61 -41.49
N PHE A 453 13.44 -4.86 -40.49
CA PHE A 453 13.02 -5.01 -39.10
C PHE A 453 12.61 -3.67 -38.47
N THR A 454 13.27 -2.59 -38.86
CA THR A 454 12.97 -1.23 -38.39
C THR A 454 11.57 -0.77 -38.82
N LEU A 455 11.12 -1.18 -40.01
CA LEU A 455 9.81 -0.80 -40.55
C LEU A 455 8.65 -1.53 -39.82
N ALA A 456 8.84 -2.78 -39.42
CA ALA A 456 7.85 -3.58 -38.73
C ALA A 456 7.56 -3.06 -37.30
N VAL A 457 8.59 -2.58 -36.60
CA VAL A 457 8.46 -2.01 -35.24
C VAL A 457 7.64 -0.71 -35.26
N VAL A 458 7.80 0.12 -36.30
CA VAL A 458 7.04 1.38 -36.45
C VAL A 458 5.54 1.11 -36.68
N LEU A 459 5.20 0.08 -37.47
CA LEU A 459 3.81 -0.27 -37.77
C LEU A 459 3.05 -0.83 -36.55
N VAL A 460 3.70 -1.63 -35.71
CA VAL A 460 3.10 -2.17 -34.48
C VAL A 460 2.82 -1.07 -33.46
N TYR A 461 3.67 -0.05 -33.39
CA TYR A 461 3.50 1.08 -32.49
C TYR A 461 2.29 1.96 -32.85
N ILE A 462 2.04 2.15 -34.16
CA ILE A 462 0.88 2.90 -34.68
C ILE A 462 -0.44 2.14 -34.41
N LEU A 463 -0.42 0.81 -34.51
CA LEU A 463 -1.62 0.00 -34.26
C LEU A 463 -2.01 -0.03 -32.77
N HIS A 464 -1.02 -0.03 -31.87
CA HIS A 464 -1.24 -0.05 -30.43
C HIS A 464 -1.83 1.28 -29.89
N THR A 465 -1.48 2.40 -30.52
CA THR A 465 -1.97 3.74 -30.14
C THR A 465 -3.43 3.97 -30.54
N LEU A 466 -3.90 3.37 -31.64
CA LEU A 466 -5.28 3.52 -32.11
C LEU A 466 -6.32 2.76 -31.26
N ILE A 467 -5.93 1.68 -30.60
CA ILE A 467 -6.85 0.79 -29.84
C ILE A 467 -7.15 1.36 -28.43
N ARG A 468 -6.24 2.12 -27.83
CA ARG A 468 -6.36 2.65 -26.45
C ARG A 468 -7.41 3.77 -26.31
N HIS A 469 -7.78 4.46 -27.39
CA HIS A 469 -8.65 5.65 -27.33
C HIS A 469 -10.16 5.38 -27.16
N ARG A 470 -10.63 4.12 -27.10
CA ARG A 470 -12.08 3.81 -27.23
C ARG A 470 -12.83 3.36 -25.97
N LYS A 471 -12.21 3.18 -24.80
CA LYS A 471 -12.93 2.69 -23.60
C LYS A 471 -12.51 3.43 -22.34
N HIS A 472 -13.15 4.55 -21.99
CA HIS A 472 -13.41 4.95 -20.59
C HIS A 472 -14.45 6.08 -20.56
N ARG A 473 -15.69 5.74 -20.19
CA ARG A 473 -16.71 6.66 -19.68
C ARG A 473 -17.26 6.03 -18.40
N GLN A 474 -17.11 6.70 -17.26
CA GLN A 474 -17.79 6.38 -15.99
C GLN A 474 -18.27 7.67 -15.30
N SER A 475 -19.36 7.52 -14.55
CA SER A 475 -20.24 8.54 -13.96
C SER A 475 -19.62 9.41 -12.86
N PRO A 476 -20.20 10.60 -12.57
CA PRO A 476 -19.61 11.59 -11.65
C PRO A 476 -19.92 11.34 -10.15
N ARG A 477 -18.93 11.59 -9.28
CA ARG A 477 -19.05 11.65 -7.80
C ARG A 477 -19.48 13.07 -7.31
N PRO A 478 -20.02 13.21 -6.08
CA PRO A 478 -20.62 14.45 -5.58
C PRO A 478 -19.60 15.52 -5.13
N ARG A 479 -20.04 16.79 -5.10
CA ARG A 479 -19.21 17.99 -4.88
C ARG A 479 -19.01 18.36 -3.39
N ASN A 480 -17.79 18.82 -3.08
CA ASN A 480 -17.31 19.58 -1.90
C ASN A 480 -17.22 18.88 -0.52
N LEU A 481 -15.99 18.74 0.00
CA LEU A 481 -15.64 18.17 1.32
C LEU A 481 -15.70 19.18 2.49
N ASN A 482 -15.92 20.48 2.24
CA ASN A 482 -16.13 21.46 3.32
C ASN A 482 -17.53 21.37 3.97
N SER A 483 -18.44 20.59 3.39
CA SER A 483 -19.73 20.19 3.94
C SER A 483 -19.77 18.70 4.31
N SER A 484 -18.59 18.08 4.47
CA SER A 484 -18.48 16.65 4.77
C SER A 484 -18.96 16.36 6.20
N PRO A 485 -19.78 15.32 6.44
CA PRO A 485 -20.15 14.89 7.79
C PRO A 485 -18.94 14.57 8.69
N PHE A 486 -17.78 14.29 8.08
CA PHE A 486 -16.53 14.02 8.79
C PHE A 486 -16.03 15.20 9.63
N THR A 487 -16.39 16.44 9.32
CA THR A 487 -16.01 17.60 10.15
C THR A 487 -16.83 17.71 11.44
N GLN A 488 -17.88 16.88 11.61
CA GLN A 488 -18.70 16.79 12.82
C GLN A 488 -18.21 15.72 13.81
N LEU A 489 -17.17 14.95 13.45
CA LEU A 489 -16.61 13.90 14.30
C LEU A 489 -15.56 14.47 15.29
N PRO A 490 -15.47 13.93 16.53
CA PRO A 490 -14.38 14.26 17.44
C PRO A 490 -13.01 13.94 16.85
N TYR A 491 -11.98 14.70 17.24
CA TYR A 491 -10.63 14.56 16.69
C TYR A 491 -10.04 13.17 16.93
N GLU A 492 -10.36 12.54 18.05
CA GLU A 492 -9.93 11.21 18.43
C GLU A 492 -10.47 10.15 17.45
N ILE A 493 -11.70 10.33 16.96
CA ILE A 493 -12.30 9.43 15.97
C ILE A 493 -11.64 9.63 14.60
N ILE A 494 -11.32 10.87 14.23
CA ILE A 494 -10.62 11.17 12.97
C ILE A 494 -9.20 10.59 12.99
N GLN A 495 -8.49 10.70 14.12
CA GLN A 495 -7.18 10.07 14.33
C GLN A 495 -7.26 8.54 14.30
N HIS A 496 -8.29 7.97 14.93
CA HIS A 496 -8.51 6.52 14.91
C HIS A 496 -8.78 6.01 13.50
N VAL A 497 -9.63 6.70 12.72
CA VAL A 497 -9.86 6.39 11.30
C VAL A 497 -8.55 6.46 10.50
N ALA A 498 -7.75 7.51 10.70
CA ALA A 498 -6.46 7.65 10.02
C ALA A 498 -5.45 6.55 10.40
N SER A 499 -5.52 6.02 11.63
CA SER A 499 -4.62 4.96 12.12
C SER A 499 -4.83 3.60 11.45
N PHE A 500 -6.00 3.35 10.84
CA PHE A 500 -6.28 2.12 10.09
C PHE A 500 -5.98 2.23 8.59
N LEU A 501 -5.56 3.40 8.11
CA LEU A 501 -5.23 3.62 6.72
C LEU A 501 -3.72 3.36 6.51
N PRO A 502 -3.32 2.70 5.40
CA PRO A 502 -1.92 2.62 4.99
C PRO A 502 -1.26 4.01 4.95
N PRO A 503 0.07 4.15 5.16
CA PRO A 503 0.73 5.46 5.27
C PRO A 503 0.40 6.42 4.11
N ALA A 504 0.38 5.91 2.87
CA ALA A 504 -0.08 6.64 1.70
C ALA A 504 -1.56 7.07 1.77
N ALA A 505 -2.46 6.17 2.13
CA ALA A 505 -3.90 6.48 2.24
C ALA A 505 -4.21 7.41 3.43
N ALA A 506 -3.54 7.25 4.56
CA ALA A 506 -3.63 8.12 5.73
C ALA A 506 -3.14 9.54 5.39
N ALA A 507 -2.03 9.65 4.65
CA ALA A 507 -1.51 10.93 4.17
C ALA A 507 -2.44 11.59 3.15
N SER A 508 -3.05 10.81 2.26
CA SER A 508 -4.08 11.29 1.32
C SER A 508 -5.33 11.77 2.07
N PHE A 509 -5.83 10.97 3.01
CA PHE A 509 -6.98 11.28 3.86
C PHE A 509 -6.76 12.56 4.69
N ALA A 510 -5.59 12.70 5.32
CA ALA A 510 -5.17 13.91 6.01
C ALA A 510 -5.08 15.13 5.08
N SER A 511 -4.94 14.93 3.77
CA SER A 511 -4.86 15.99 2.77
C SER A 511 -6.21 16.39 2.19
N THR A 512 -7.30 15.69 2.52
CA THR A 512 -8.64 15.93 1.95
C THR A 512 -9.32 17.22 2.44
N CYS A 513 -9.12 17.61 3.70
CA CYS A 513 -9.57 18.91 4.22
C CYS A 513 -8.75 19.38 5.44
N LEU A 514 -8.78 20.70 5.69
CA LEU A 514 -7.96 21.32 6.74
C LEU A 514 -8.28 20.81 8.15
N CYS A 515 -9.55 20.56 8.47
CA CYS A 515 -9.96 20.05 9.78
C CYS A 515 -9.41 18.65 10.06
N ILE A 516 -9.44 17.75 9.08
CA ILE A 516 -8.88 16.40 9.19
C ILE A 516 -7.36 16.49 9.33
N ARG A 517 -6.70 17.35 8.54
CA ARG A 517 -5.24 17.58 8.64
C ARG A 517 -4.80 18.02 10.03
N LEU A 518 -5.55 18.93 10.64
CA LEU A 518 -5.28 19.43 11.98
C LEU A 518 -5.49 18.35 13.04
N ALA A 519 -6.50 17.49 12.86
CA ALA A 519 -6.78 16.36 13.74
C ALA A 519 -5.70 15.28 13.67
N THR A 520 -5.26 14.89 12.48
CA THR A 520 -4.35 13.74 12.27
C THR A 520 -2.86 14.08 12.40
N GLY A 521 -2.49 15.36 12.44
CA GLY A 521 -1.10 15.80 12.44
C GLY A 521 -0.34 15.43 11.15
N THR A 522 1.00 15.54 11.20
CA THR A 522 1.90 15.21 10.06
C THR A 522 2.63 13.87 10.21
N GLN A 523 2.29 13.07 11.23
CA GLN A 523 3.00 11.83 11.57
C GLN A 523 3.01 10.78 10.43
N TYR A 524 1.92 10.71 9.65
CA TYR A 524 1.82 9.82 8.49
C TYR A 524 2.65 10.31 7.29
N LEU A 525 2.98 11.61 7.24
CA LEU A 525 3.90 12.17 6.22
C LEU A 525 5.37 11.88 6.54
N SER A 526 5.73 11.68 7.82
CA SER A 526 7.06 11.24 8.23
C SER A 526 7.35 9.78 7.87
N ALA A 527 6.34 8.90 7.96
CA ALA A 527 6.46 7.48 7.60
C ALA A 527 6.78 7.26 6.10
N LEU A 528 6.32 8.16 5.23
CA LEU A 528 6.59 8.15 3.79
C LEU A 528 8.07 8.43 3.43
N ARG A 529 8.89 8.85 4.40
CA ARG A 529 10.32 9.10 4.17
C ARG A 529 11.14 7.81 4.03
N ALA A 530 10.62 6.69 4.52
CA ALA A 530 11.34 5.41 4.57
C ALA A 530 11.16 4.55 3.31
N SER A 531 10.09 4.74 2.52
CA SER A 531 9.74 3.85 1.41
C SER A 531 9.47 4.60 0.09
N PRO A 532 10.22 4.32 -1.01
CA PRO A 532 9.91 4.79 -2.36
C PRO A 532 8.54 4.31 -2.88
N THR A 533 8.11 3.12 -2.47
CA THR A 533 6.85 2.49 -2.90
C THR A 533 5.63 3.18 -2.29
N GLU A 534 5.68 3.48 -0.98
CA GLU A 534 4.60 4.25 -0.31
C GLU A 534 4.47 5.67 -0.85
N ARG A 535 5.59 6.29 -1.26
CA ARG A 535 5.56 7.57 -1.97
C ARG A 535 4.87 7.46 -3.33
N LEU A 536 5.09 6.37 -4.05
CA LEU A 536 4.43 6.10 -5.33
C LEU A 536 2.93 5.87 -5.15
N ALA A 537 2.53 5.08 -4.15
CA ALA A 537 1.13 4.80 -3.82
C ALA A 537 0.36 6.06 -3.40
N LEU A 538 0.98 6.96 -2.63
CA LEU A 538 0.39 8.26 -2.31
C LEU A 538 0.15 9.10 -3.57
N LEU A 539 1.11 9.11 -4.49
CA LEU A 539 0.97 9.82 -5.75
C LEU A 539 -0.17 9.23 -6.57
N GLU A 540 -0.30 7.91 -6.65
CA GLU A 540 -1.42 7.25 -7.33
C GLU A 540 -2.78 7.59 -6.71
N LEU A 541 -2.89 7.64 -5.37
CA LEU A 541 -4.11 8.03 -4.67
C LEU A 541 -4.48 9.50 -4.89
N LEU A 542 -3.50 10.41 -4.88
CA LEU A 542 -3.73 11.82 -5.19
C LEU A 542 -4.07 12.05 -6.68
N LEU A 543 -3.59 11.16 -7.56
CA LEU A 543 -3.88 11.17 -9.00
C LEU A 543 -5.25 10.57 -9.33
N ALA A 544 -5.75 9.63 -8.52
CA ALA A 544 -7.10 9.06 -8.69
C ALA A 544 -8.23 10.11 -8.57
N ASP A 545 -7.95 11.25 -7.92
CA ASP A 545 -8.85 12.40 -7.83
C ASP A 545 -8.77 13.37 -9.04
N THR A 546 -7.92 13.09 -10.04
CA THR A 546 -7.85 13.87 -11.30
C THR A 546 -8.62 13.20 -12.44
N PRO A 547 -9.42 13.93 -13.24
CA PRO A 547 -10.27 13.31 -14.24
C PRO A 547 -9.49 12.86 -15.49
N ASN A 548 -9.57 11.55 -15.79
CA ASN A 548 -9.40 10.84 -17.07
C ASN A 548 -8.33 11.36 -18.07
N ASP A 549 -7.09 10.86 -17.97
CA ASP A 549 -6.23 10.52 -19.13
C ASP A 549 -5.10 9.54 -18.72
N PRO A 550 -4.60 8.64 -19.60
CA PRO A 550 -3.72 7.53 -19.22
C PRO A 550 -2.26 7.98 -19.08
N ILE A 551 -1.85 8.15 -17.82
CA ILE A 551 -0.54 8.06 -17.10
C ILE A 551 0.82 8.04 -17.85
N HIS A 552 0.95 7.73 -19.13
CA HIS A 552 2.28 7.58 -19.76
C HIS A 552 3.01 8.88 -20.12
N ASN A 553 2.43 10.07 -19.90
CA ASN A 553 3.02 11.33 -20.35
C ASN A 553 3.20 12.41 -19.26
N ILE A 554 3.25 12.06 -17.97
CA ILE A 554 3.60 13.03 -16.92
C ILE A 554 5.13 13.01 -16.70
N PRO A 555 5.88 14.09 -17.03
CA PRO A 555 7.31 14.17 -16.76
C PRO A 555 7.65 13.89 -15.29
N TYR A 556 8.68 13.08 -15.05
CA TYR A 556 9.19 12.73 -13.70
C TYR A 556 9.36 13.91 -12.74
N ARG A 557 9.63 15.13 -13.26
CA ARG A 557 9.77 16.35 -12.44
C ARG A 557 8.45 16.84 -11.82
N LEU A 558 7.28 16.54 -12.40
CA LEU A 558 5.98 16.82 -11.78
C LEU A 558 5.71 16.00 -10.54
N LEU A 559 5.96 14.70 -10.66
CA LEU A 559 5.84 13.73 -9.58
C LEU A 559 6.73 14.16 -8.40
N TYR A 560 7.92 14.69 -8.71
CA TYR A 560 8.83 15.26 -7.74
C TYR A 560 8.29 16.55 -7.08
N THR A 561 7.65 17.45 -7.85
CA THR A 561 7.09 18.72 -7.34
C THR A 561 5.85 18.50 -6.47
N HIS A 562 5.12 17.40 -6.67
CA HIS A 562 4.02 16.99 -5.78
C HIS A 562 4.53 16.44 -4.45
N CYS A 563 5.63 15.67 -4.46
CA CYS A 563 6.35 15.25 -3.25
C CYS A 563 6.92 16.43 -2.44
N VAL A 564 7.37 17.51 -3.11
CA VAL A 564 7.83 18.77 -2.48
C VAL A 564 6.74 19.46 -1.64
N ARG A 565 5.46 19.15 -1.87
CA ARG A 565 4.33 19.69 -1.09
C ARG A 565 4.05 18.92 0.20
N LEU A 566 4.44 17.66 0.25
CA LEU A 566 4.18 16.72 1.36
C LEU A 566 5.32 16.74 2.38
N VAL A 567 6.51 17.17 1.95
CA VAL A 567 7.66 17.49 2.80
C VAL A 567 7.94 18.99 2.70
N PRO A 568 7.66 19.82 3.72
CA PRO A 568 7.93 21.25 3.62
C PRO A 568 9.44 21.51 3.47
N ILE A 569 9.89 21.88 2.26
CA ILE A 569 11.23 22.47 2.01
C ILE A 569 11.23 23.95 2.41
N ASN A 570 10.65 24.29 3.56
CA ASN A 570 10.86 25.59 4.19
C ASN A 570 11.97 25.56 5.24
N MET A 571 12.69 24.44 5.36
CA MET A 571 14.04 24.45 5.92
C MET A 571 15.00 24.29 4.74
N GLY A 572 15.75 25.35 4.43
CA GLY A 572 16.68 25.39 3.31
C GLY A 572 17.53 24.12 3.25
N CYS A 573 17.76 23.62 2.03
CA CYS A 573 18.64 22.49 1.78
C CYS A 573 20.01 22.75 2.43
N GLY A 574 20.22 22.19 3.61
CA GLY A 574 21.51 22.19 4.28
C GLY A 574 22.56 21.43 3.47
N ALA A 575 23.78 21.38 4.00
CA ALA A 575 24.92 20.73 3.34
C ALA A 575 24.65 19.27 2.91
N SER A 576 23.70 18.59 3.56
CA SER A 576 23.30 17.20 3.36
C SER A 576 22.37 16.91 2.16
N ALA A 577 21.96 17.90 1.37
CA ALA A 577 21.20 17.65 0.15
C ALA A 577 22.05 16.93 -0.93
N THR A 578 21.51 15.92 -1.60
CA THR A 578 22.22 15.26 -2.71
C THR A 578 22.44 16.25 -3.87
N PRO A 579 23.52 16.11 -4.66
CA PRO A 579 23.81 17.02 -5.79
C PRO A 579 22.64 17.15 -6.78
N ALA A 580 21.91 16.05 -7.03
CA ALA A 580 20.74 16.04 -7.90
C ALA A 580 19.58 16.90 -7.36
N CYS A 581 19.41 16.99 -6.03
CA CYS A 581 18.40 17.86 -5.41
C CYS A 581 18.75 19.34 -5.57
N ARG A 582 20.04 19.70 -5.44
CA ARG A 582 20.52 21.08 -5.66
C ARG A 582 20.38 21.50 -7.12
N GLU A 583 20.82 20.64 -8.04
CA GLU A 583 20.74 20.89 -9.48
C GLU A 583 19.29 21.04 -9.96
N ALA A 584 18.37 20.19 -9.48
CA ALA A 584 16.96 20.29 -9.82
C ALA A 584 16.31 21.58 -9.27
N TRP A 585 16.63 21.96 -8.02
CA TRP A 585 16.15 23.19 -7.39
C TRP A 585 16.62 24.45 -8.13
N ASP A 586 17.89 24.49 -8.53
CA ASP A 586 18.47 25.62 -9.25
C ASP A 586 17.88 25.78 -10.66
N ILE A 587 17.46 24.69 -11.30
CA ILE A 587 16.80 24.72 -12.61
C ILE A 587 15.32 25.13 -12.48
N SER A 588 14.59 24.69 -11.45
CA SER A 588 13.15 24.98 -11.31
C SER A 588 12.86 26.42 -10.88
N LYS A 589 13.69 27.00 -10.00
CA LYS A 589 13.47 28.36 -9.44
C LYS A 589 13.53 29.49 -10.48
N THR A 590 14.06 29.22 -11.67
CA THR A 590 14.21 30.20 -12.76
C THR A 590 13.04 30.19 -13.75
N HIS A 591 12.12 29.23 -13.64
CA HIS A 591 11.03 29.02 -14.60
C HIS A 591 9.63 29.03 -13.97
N ILE A 592 9.57 28.94 -12.64
CA ILE A 592 8.32 28.86 -11.87
C ILE A 592 8.46 29.85 -10.71
N ASP A 593 7.53 30.80 -10.61
CA ASP A 593 7.50 31.71 -9.46
C ASP A 593 7.32 30.90 -8.17
N SER A 594 8.01 31.27 -7.10
CA SER A 594 7.97 30.51 -5.83
C SER A 594 6.57 30.45 -5.20
N SER A 595 5.66 31.33 -5.59
CA SER A 595 4.25 31.29 -5.19
C SER A 595 3.38 30.32 -5.99
N PHE A 596 3.86 29.82 -7.13
CA PHE A 596 3.08 28.96 -8.01
C PHE A 596 2.88 27.57 -7.40
N SER A 597 1.63 27.10 -7.43
CA SER A 597 1.26 25.81 -6.86
C SER A 597 0.45 24.99 -7.88
N PRO A 598 0.92 23.80 -8.28
CA PRO A 598 0.21 22.97 -9.27
C PRO A 598 -1.21 22.55 -8.85
N PRO A 599 -1.47 22.10 -7.61
CA PRO A 599 -2.84 21.94 -7.10
C PRO A 599 -3.73 23.18 -7.19
N PHE A 600 -3.25 24.37 -6.82
CA PHE A 600 -4.06 25.58 -6.97
C PHE A 600 -4.36 25.86 -8.44
N PHE A 601 -3.38 25.67 -9.33
CA PHE A 601 -3.59 25.76 -10.76
C PHE A 601 -4.68 24.78 -11.24
N HIS A 602 -4.57 23.48 -10.94
CA HIS A 602 -5.56 22.50 -11.38
C HIS A 602 -6.96 22.74 -10.79
N THR A 603 -7.05 23.09 -9.50
CA THR A 603 -8.32 23.40 -8.83
C THR A 603 -8.98 24.63 -9.44
N ILE A 604 -8.24 25.72 -9.65
CA ILE A 604 -8.80 26.96 -10.22
C ILE A 604 -9.20 26.75 -11.68
N MET A 605 -8.41 26.01 -12.46
CA MET A 605 -8.77 25.67 -13.83
C MET A 605 -9.98 24.73 -13.93
N ALA A 606 -10.18 23.85 -12.94
CA ALA A 606 -11.38 23.03 -12.83
C ALA A 606 -12.61 23.87 -12.44
N MET A 607 -12.47 24.78 -11.47
CA MET A 607 -13.53 25.70 -11.07
C MET A 607 -14.00 26.56 -12.25
N HIS A 608 -13.07 27.17 -12.98
CA HIS A 608 -13.36 27.96 -14.17
C HIS A 608 -14.12 27.14 -15.23
N ARG A 609 -13.67 25.91 -15.52
CA ARG A 609 -14.33 25.02 -16.48
C ARG A 609 -15.76 24.62 -16.08
N HIS A 610 -16.06 24.61 -14.79
CA HIS A 610 -17.39 24.33 -14.27
C HIS A 610 -18.27 25.59 -14.15
N GLY A 611 -17.82 26.72 -14.69
CA GLY A 611 -18.58 27.98 -14.70
C GLY A 611 -18.59 28.70 -13.35
N HIS A 612 -17.66 28.37 -12.44
CA HIS A 612 -17.54 29.06 -11.17
C HIS A 612 -16.67 30.32 -11.31
N GLU A 613 -17.02 31.37 -10.55
CA GLU A 613 -16.21 32.58 -10.39
C GLU A 613 -14.84 32.24 -9.79
N THR A 614 -13.75 32.66 -10.44
CA THR A 614 -12.37 32.37 -10.00
C THR A 614 -11.57 33.59 -9.59
N ASP A 615 -12.04 34.80 -9.92
CA ASP A 615 -11.29 36.04 -9.75
C ASP A 615 -10.95 36.34 -8.28
N GLU A 616 -11.88 36.07 -7.37
CA GLU A 616 -11.65 36.27 -5.93
C GLU A 616 -10.54 35.35 -5.41
N ILE A 617 -10.56 34.06 -5.77
CA ILE A 617 -9.55 33.09 -5.33
C ILE A 617 -8.20 33.45 -5.94
N LEU A 618 -8.15 33.74 -7.24
CA LEU A 618 -6.95 34.20 -7.93
C LEU A 618 -6.36 35.44 -7.26
N SER A 619 -7.19 36.38 -6.81
CA SER A 619 -6.74 37.56 -6.08
C SER A 619 -6.13 37.22 -4.71
N ARG A 620 -6.72 36.27 -3.97
CA ARG A 620 -6.26 35.85 -2.63
C ARG A 620 -4.95 35.07 -2.65
N ILE A 621 -4.68 34.33 -3.72
CA ILE A 621 -3.43 33.57 -3.89
C ILE A 621 -2.34 34.35 -4.61
N THR A 622 -2.68 35.50 -5.20
CA THR A 622 -1.68 36.37 -5.83
C THR A 622 -0.78 36.92 -4.71
N PRO A 623 0.55 36.76 -4.81
CA PRO A 623 1.46 37.31 -3.82
C PRO A 623 1.29 38.82 -3.66
N PRO A 624 1.47 39.35 -2.44
CA PRO A 624 1.48 40.79 -2.25
C PRO A 624 2.62 41.40 -3.06
N THR A 625 2.42 42.65 -3.50
CA THR A 625 3.49 43.47 -4.06
C THR A 625 4.64 43.53 -3.06
N TYR A 626 5.87 43.33 -3.52
CA TYR A 626 7.05 43.44 -2.68
C TYR A 626 8.12 44.28 -3.35
N THR A 627 8.91 44.95 -2.52
CA THR A 627 10.00 45.83 -2.97
C THR A 627 11.33 45.30 -2.46
N THR A 628 12.31 45.19 -3.35
CA THR A 628 13.69 44.84 -3.02
C THR A 628 14.62 46.01 -3.32
N TYR A 629 15.71 46.09 -2.57
CA TYR A 629 16.79 47.05 -2.81
C TYR A 629 18.12 46.31 -2.74
N ASP A 630 18.86 46.33 -3.83
CA ASP A 630 20.21 45.79 -3.89
C ASP A 630 21.22 46.90 -3.52
N ARG A 631 21.93 46.68 -2.41
CA ARG A 631 22.91 47.63 -1.89
C ARG A 631 24.14 47.78 -2.79
N ASN A 632 24.49 46.75 -3.58
CA ASN A 632 25.68 46.75 -4.43
C ASN A 632 25.43 47.52 -5.71
N THR A 633 24.30 47.25 -6.37
CA THR A 633 23.91 47.91 -7.62
C THR A 633 23.15 49.22 -7.40
N LYS A 634 22.71 49.49 -6.17
CA LYS A 634 21.83 50.59 -5.75
C LYS A 634 20.46 50.58 -6.46
N VAL A 635 20.06 49.45 -7.04
CA VAL A 635 18.79 49.34 -7.75
C VAL A 635 17.68 48.99 -6.76
N ALA A 636 16.60 49.77 -6.75
CA ALA A 636 15.35 49.30 -6.17
C ALA A 636 14.48 48.69 -7.25
N SER A 637 13.81 47.58 -6.91
CA SER A 637 12.84 46.94 -7.79
C SER A 637 11.56 46.60 -7.03
N GLN A 638 10.42 46.90 -7.63
CA GLN A 638 9.11 46.50 -7.11
C GLN A 638 8.52 45.45 -8.03
N HIS A 639 8.14 44.32 -7.45
CA HIS A 639 7.59 43.16 -8.13
C HIS A 639 6.11 43.05 -7.85
N ARG A 640 5.32 42.91 -8.91
CA ARG A 640 3.88 42.75 -8.83
C ARG A 640 3.44 41.59 -9.72
N LEU A 641 2.79 40.62 -9.10
CA LEU A 641 2.23 39.46 -9.78
C LEU A 641 0.72 39.63 -9.90
N ARG A 642 0.14 39.01 -10.92
CA ARG A 642 -1.32 38.87 -11.06
C ARG A 642 -1.64 37.64 -11.90
N TYR A 643 -2.46 36.76 -11.35
CA TYR A 643 -3.04 35.68 -12.13
C TYR A 643 -4.35 36.12 -12.77
N LYS A 644 -4.61 35.65 -13.99
CA LYS A 644 -5.91 35.79 -14.66
C LYS A 644 -6.13 34.62 -15.62
N ILE A 645 -7.35 34.10 -15.67
CA ILE A 645 -7.75 33.15 -16.71
C ILE A 645 -8.25 33.96 -17.90
N THR A 646 -7.68 33.71 -19.07
CA THR A 646 -8.03 34.47 -20.27
C THR A 646 -9.38 34.06 -20.84
N ALA A 647 -9.93 34.84 -21.78
CA ALA A 647 -11.13 34.44 -22.52
C ALA A 647 -10.92 33.12 -23.29
N THR A 648 -9.67 32.80 -23.66
CA THR A 648 -9.27 31.53 -24.27
C THR A 648 -9.14 30.36 -23.28
N GLY A 649 -9.39 30.58 -21.99
CA GLY A 649 -9.40 29.57 -20.95
C GLY A 649 -8.00 29.13 -20.47
N SER A 650 -6.95 29.92 -20.72
CA SER A 650 -5.59 29.66 -20.21
C SER A 650 -5.31 30.47 -18.96
N LEU A 651 -4.65 29.90 -17.95
CA LEU A 651 -4.17 30.70 -16.82
C LEU A 651 -2.90 31.43 -17.24
N ILE A 652 -2.94 32.75 -17.16
CA ILE A 652 -1.80 33.61 -17.41
C ILE A 652 -1.32 34.21 -16.09
N LEU A 653 -0.02 34.04 -15.81
CA LEU A 653 0.65 34.84 -14.80
C LEU A 653 1.24 36.08 -15.47
N ARG A 654 0.77 37.25 -15.07
CA ARG A 654 1.42 38.52 -15.37
C ARG A 654 2.38 38.87 -14.25
N THR A 655 3.64 39.07 -14.60
CA THR A 655 4.64 39.65 -13.70
C THR A 655 5.05 41.00 -14.24
N GLN A 656 5.00 42.01 -13.38
CA GLN A 656 5.47 43.35 -13.67
C GLN A 656 6.54 43.71 -12.66
N VAL A 657 7.68 44.17 -13.16
CA VAL A 657 8.76 44.68 -12.33
C VAL A 657 9.08 46.10 -12.74
N THR A 658 9.10 46.98 -11.74
CA THR A 658 9.51 48.38 -11.90
C THR A 658 10.84 48.56 -11.21
N TYR A 659 11.86 48.95 -11.98
CA TYR A 659 13.19 49.26 -11.49
C TYR A 659 13.39 50.77 -11.44
N ILE A 660 14.03 51.24 -10.38
CA ILE A 660 14.62 52.57 -10.32
C ILE A 660 16.13 52.34 -10.35
N LEU A 661 16.73 52.70 -11.48
CA LEU A 661 18.16 52.66 -11.67
C LEU A 661 18.78 53.99 -11.23
N PRO A 662 19.95 53.99 -10.58
CA PRO A 662 20.72 55.22 -10.35
C PRO A 662 20.96 55.98 -11.66
N LEU A 663 21.06 57.31 -11.58
CA LEU A 663 21.81 58.04 -12.60
C LEU A 663 23.25 57.50 -12.57
N PRO A 664 23.84 57.11 -13.70
CA PRO A 664 25.14 56.47 -13.74
C PRO A 664 26.18 57.53 -13.43
N ASP A 665 27.09 57.21 -12.51
CA ASP A 665 28.37 57.88 -12.46
C ASP A 665 29.19 57.33 -13.62
N VAL A 666 29.21 58.07 -14.74
CA VAL A 666 30.18 58.11 -15.87
C VAL A 666 30.59 56.80 -16.59
N ASP A 667 30.41 55.59 -16.05
CA ASP A 667 31.02 54.36 -16.57
C ASP A 667 30.03 53.31 -17.08
N GLY A 668 28.99 53.73 -17.81
CA GLY A 668 28.32 52.88 -18.82
C GLY A 668 27.79 51.50 -18.38
N GLN A 669 27.56 51.24 -17.09
CA GLN A 669 27.04 49.95 -16.62
C GLN A 669 25.64 49.71 -17.20
N THR A 670 25.54 48.71 -18.07
CA THR A 670 24.27 48.19 -18.57
C THR A 670 23.82 47.06 -17.64
N TYR A 671 22.52 47.04 -17.33
CA TYR A 671 21.92 46.01 -16.47
C TYR A 671 21.29 44.94 -17.37
N PRO A 672 21.91 43.75 -17.54
CA PRO A 672 21.36 42.70 -18.40
C PRO A 672 20.04 42.18 -17.81
N LEU A 673 18.98 42.17 -18.62
CA LEU A 673 17.64 41.72 -18.23
C LEU A 673 17.34 40.29 -18.67
N SER A 674 18.20 39.68 -19.48
CA SER A 674 17.99 38.32 -20.04
C SER A 674 17.76 37.22 -19.00
N GLN A 675 18.18 37.41 -17.74
CA GLN A 675 17.92 36.46 -16.66
C GLN A 675 16.50 36.55 -16.05
N LEU A 676 15.70 37.54 -16.42
CA LEU A 676 14.48 37.91 -15.67
C LEU A 676 13.18 37.28 -16.20
N PHE A 677 13.16 36.80 -17.45
CA PHE A 677 11.93 36.30 -18.07
C PHE A 677 11.87 34.77 -18.01
N CYS A 678 12.60 34.11 -18.90
CA CYS A 678 12.75 32.66 -18.94
C CYS A 678 14.14 32.32 -19.48
N GLY A 679 14.73 31.19 -19.06
CA GLY A 679 16.06 30.77 -19.52
C GLY A 679 16.18 30.57 -21.05
N HIS A 680 15.04 30.40 -21.73
CA HIS A 680 14.95 30.24 -23.20
C HIS A 680 15.15 31.54 -23.99
N PHE A 681 15.06 32.72 -23.36
CA PHE A 681 15.45 33.98 -24.02
C PHE A 681 16.97 34.07 -24.25
N GLY A 682 17.74 33.15 -23.65
CA GLY A 682 19.00 32.60 -24.14
C GLY A 682 20.21 33.54 -24.16
N GLY A 683 21.07 33.42 -23.14
CA GLY A 683 22.50 33.76 -23.21
C GLY A 683 22.84 35.26 -23.27
N HIS A 684 24.12 35.57 -23.02
CA HIS A 684 24.72 36.91 -22.84
C HIS A 684 24.56 37.93 -24.00
N TYR A 685 23.73 37.66 -25.01
CA TYR A 685 23.46 38.55 -26.16
C TYR A 685 22.01 38.45 -26.64
N SER A 686 21.05 38.46 -25.70
CA SER A 686 19.63 38.52 -26.06
C SER A 686 19.33 39.83 -26.81
N PRO A 687 18.50 39.82 -27.87
CA PRO A 687 18.00 41.04 -28.51
C PRO A 687 17.41 42.06 -27.52
N ILE A 688 16.88 41.57 -26.40
CA ILE A 688 16.32 42.39 -25.33
C ILE A 688 17.41 43.20 -24.62
N ASP A 689 18.59 42.63 -24.36
CA ASP A 689 19.68 43.35 -23.68
C ASP A 689 20.19 44.53 -24.53
N LYS A 690 20.21 44.37 -25.87
CA LYS A 690 20.52 45.47 -26.81
C LYS A 690 19.45 46.55 -26.81
N ASP A 691 18.18 46.16 -26.78
CA ASP A 691 17.07 47.10 -26.72
C ASP A 691 17.07 47.87 -25.40
N VAL A 692 17.36 47.22 -24.28
CA VAL A 692 17.49 47.85 -22.96
C VAL A 692 18.64 48.84 -22.93
N ALA A 693 19.80 48.47 -23.47
CA ALA A 693 20.93 49.39 -23.58
C ALA A 693 20.54 50.63 -24.42
N LEU A 694 19.85 50.44 -25.55
CA LEU A 694 19.34 51.53 -26.37
C LEU A 694 18.32 52.40 -25.63
N VAL A 695 17.40 51.79 -24.88
CA VAL A 695 16.41 52.50 -24.04
C VAL A 695 17.14 53.39 -23.03
N GLN A 696 18.12 52.83 -22.32
CA GLN A 696 18.91 53.54 -21.33
C GLN A 696 19.62 54.73 -21.98
N THR A 697 20.30 54.51 -23.11
CA THR A 697 20.95 55.59 -23.88
C THR A 697 19.98 56.69 -24.31
N LYS A 698 18.80 56.35 -24.87
CA LYS A 698 17.81 57.34 -25.33
C LYS A 698 17.19 58.14 -24.19
N VAL A 699 16.96 57.52 -23.04
CA VAL A 699 16.47 58.21 -21.84
C VAL A 699 17.54 59.14 -21.24
N TYR A 700 18.83 58.79 -21.34
CA TYR A 700 19.93 59.70 -20.99
C TYR A 700 19.96 60.94 -21.87
N GLU A 701 19.73 60.78 -23.18
CA GLU A 701 19.63 61.88 -24.14
C GLU A 701 18.41 62.79 -23.91
N GLY A 702 17.58 62.50 -22.90
CA GLY A 702 16.42 63.30 -22.51
C GLY A 702 15.11 62.90 -23.20
N ALA A 703 15.13 61.85 -24.02
CA ALA A 703 13.93 61.36 -24.69
C ALA A 703 13.08 60.49 -23.74
N THR A 704 11.76 60.60 -23.85
CA THR A 704 10.87 59.54 -23.34
C THR A 704 10.82 58.47 -24.42
N TRP A 705 11.22 57.24 -24.10
CA TRP A 705 11.36 56.20 -25.10
C TRP A 705 10.73 54.89 -24.64
N TRP A 706 9.75 54.43 -25.41
CA TRP A 706 9.14 53.12 -25.22
C TRP A 706 9.31 52.31 -26.50
N LYS A 707 9.62 51.02 -26.37
CA LYS A 707 9.55 50.08 -27.50
C LYS A 707 8.45 49.08 -27.21
N SER A 708 7.37 49.19 -27.98
CA SER A 708 6.20 48.31 -27.95
C SER A 708 6.44 46.95 -28.63
N SER A 709 7.70 46.61 -28.96
CA SER A 709 8.03 45.35 -29.60
C SER A 709 7.91 44.20 -28.60
N LEU A 710 6.76 43.54 -28.62
CA LEU A 710 6.47 42.33 -27.86
C LEU A 710 7.53 41.26 -28.17
N CYS A 711 8.30 40.89 -27.15
CA CYS A 711 9.29 39.83 -27.24
C CYS A 711 8.63 38.51 -26.88
N TYR A 712 8.73 37.52 -27.76
CA TYR A 712 8.09 36.21 -27.58
C TYR A 712 9.11 35.08 -27.49
N CYS A 713 8.97 34.24 -26.47
CA CYS A 713 9.70 32.99 -26.36
C CYS A 713 8.93 31.88 -27.06
N LEU A 714 9.51 31.30 -28.12
CA LEU A 714 8.90 30.20 -28.87
C LEU A 714 8.79 28.90 -28.05
N THR A 715 9.61 28.75 -26.99
CA THR A 715 9.71 27.51 -26.20
C THR A 715 8.70 27.43 -25.05
N CYS A 716 8.66 28.44 -24.19
CA CYS A 716 7.78 28.47 -23.01
C CYS A 716 6.64 29.50 -23.15
N GLN A 717 6.49 30.08 -24.34
CA GLN A 717 5.39 30.97 -24.71
C GLN A 717 5.28 32.26 -23.88
N THR A 718 6.34 32.62 -23.15
CA THR A 718 6.44 33.90 -22.44
C THR A 718 6.46 35.07 -23.41
N VAL A 719 5.60 36.06 -23.18
CA VAL A 719 5.58 37.34 -23.88
C VAL A 719 6.09 38.42 -22.94
N ALA A 720 7.02 39.27 -23.36
CA ALA A 720 7.56 40.37 -22.57
C ALA A 720 7.47 41.71 -23.30
N VAL A 721 7.28 42.77 -22.53
CA VAL A 721 7.35 44.18 -22.95
C VAL A 721 8.31 44.89 -22.01
N VAL A 722 9.16 45.74 -22.59
CA VAL A 722 10.11 46.57 -21.86
C VAL A 722 9.92 48.01 -22.28
N GLY A 723 9.85 48.91 -21.31
CA GLY A 723 9.93 50.35 -21.56
C GLY A 723 10.74 51.03 -20.48
N ALA A 724 11.21 52.24 -20.74
CA ALA A 724 11.74 53.08 -19.68
C ALA A 724 11.39 54.55 -19.88
N ARG A 725 11.55 55.34 -18.83
CA ARG A 725 11.41 56.79 -18.91
C ARG A 725 12.25 57.47 -17.86
N LYS A 726 12.58 58.74 -18.09
CA LYS A 726 13.26 59.57 -17.09
C LYS A 726 12.36 59.74 -15.87
N PHE A 727 12.88 59.41 -14.69
CA PHE A 727 12.06 59.34 -13.49
C PHE A 727 12.24 60.56 -12.59
N ARG A 728 11.53 61.66 -12.91
CA ARG A 728 11.41 62.91 -12.11
C ARG A 728 12.72 63.37 -11.42
N GLY A 729 13.84 63.34 -12.14
CA GLY A 729 15.15 63.79 -11.63
C GLY A 729 15.87 62.84 -10.67
N ARG A 730 15.38 61.60 -10.49
CA ARG A 730 15.92 60.61 -9.54
C ARG A 730 16.55 59.37 -10.18
N GLY A 731 16.60 59.28 -11.50
CA GLY A 731 17.12 58.11 -12.20
C GLY A 731 16.38 57.77 -13.49
N ILE A 732 16.64 56.56 -13.98
CA ILE A 732 15.88 55.92 -15.07
C ILE A 732 14.90 54.93 -14.44
N GLY A 733 13.62 55.11 -14.73
CA GLY A 733 12.58 54.14 -14.38
C GLY A 733 12.43 53.15 -15.52
N LEU A 734 12.82 51.90 -15.30
CA LEU A 734 12.67 50.79 -16.26
C LEU A 734 11.50 49.91 -15.82
N PHE A 735 10.61 49.58 -16.74
CA PHE A 735 9.45 48.73 -16.49
C PHE A 735 9.48 47.55 -17.43
N THR A 736 9.50 46.36 -16.83
CA THR A 736 9.34 45.10 -17.54
C THR A 736 8.00 44.50 -17.15
N THR A 737 7.22 44.10 -18.14
CA THR A 737 6.02 43.29 -17.90
C THR A 737 6.09 42.08 -18.80
N TRP A 738 5.90 40.91 -18.22
CA TRP A 738 5.77 39.70 -19.01
C TRP A 738 4.57 38.88 -18.56
N TRP A 739 4.07 38.11 -19.50
CA TRP A 739 2.96 37.20 -19.35
C TRP A 739 3.45 35.81 -19.66
N MET A 740 3.34 34.93 -18.68
CA MET A 740 3.68 33.53 -18.82
C MET A 740 2.38 32.74 -18.94
N ASN A 741 2.25 32.00 -20.04
CA ASN A 741 1.13 31.09 -20.21
C ASN A 741 1.41 29.82 -19.43
N LEU A 742 0.66 29.62 -18.33
CA LEU A 742 0.78 28.45 -17.47
C LEU A 742 -0.05 27.27 -17.99
N GLY A 743 -0.79 27.45 -19.08
CA GLY A 743 -1.59 26.43 -19.75
C GLY A 743 -3.09 26.51 -19.40
N ASP A 744 -3.87 25.67 -20.07
CA ASP A 744 -5.32 25.53 -19.90
C ASP A 744 -5.71 24.53 -18.79
N GLY A 745 -4.70 23.92 -18.15
CA GLY A 745 -4.86 22.91 -17.11
C GLY A 745 -5.25 21.52 -17.61
N ARG A 746 -5.18 21.26 -18.92
CA ARG A 746 -5.04 19.91 -19.47
C ARG A 746 -3.54 19.57 -19.46
N ALA A 747 -3.19 18.29 -19.59
CA ALA A 747 -1.79 17.88 -19.80
C ALA A 747 -1.30 18.31 -21.20
N ASP A 748 -1.42 19.60 -21.53
CA ASP A 748 -1.05 20.18 -22.82
C ASP A 748 0.48 20.17 -22.97
N GLU A 749 0.96 19.80 -24.15
CA GLU A 749 2.39 19.75 -24.51
C GLU A 749 3.11 21.08 -24.20
N LYS A 750 2.39 22.19 -24.21
CA LYS A 750 2.90 23.53 -23.86
C LYS A 750 3.51 23.58 -22.46
N TRP A 751 2.87 22.94 -21.48
CA TRP A 751 3.33 22.94 -20.10
C TRP A 751 4.46 21.92 -19.88
N VAL A 752 4.42 20.79 -20.60
CA VAL A 752 5.53 19.82 -20.66
C VAL A 752 6.81 20.48 -21.19
N ASN A 753 6.70 21.39 -22.17
CA ASN A 753 7.84 22.10 -22.73
C ASN A 753 8.47 23.14 -21.76
N MET A 754 7.71 23.67 -20.80
CA MET A 754 8.24 24.57 -19.76
C MET A 754 9.11 23.87 -18.72
N THR A 755 9.00 22.54 -18.60
CA THR A 755 9.66 21.75 -17.54
C THR A 755 10.86 20.92 -18.04
N ARG A 756 11.12 20.91 -19.36
CA ARG A 756 12.27 20.22 -19.97
C ARG A 756 13.56 21.01 -19.71
N PRO A 757 14.65 20.36 -19.25
CA PRO A 757 15.95 21.01 -19.22
C PRO A 757 16.42 21.35 -20.64
N MET A 758 17.05 22.51 -20.75
CA MET A 758 17.65 23.20 -21.89
C MET A 758 18.10 22.30 -23.07
N MET A 759 17.17 21.82 -23.90
CA MET A 759 17.50 21.34 -25.24
C MET A 759 17.35 22.51 -26.22
N ARG A 760 18.40 22.76 -27.02
CA ARG A 760 18.38 23.73 -28.12
C ARG A 760 17.29 23.32 -29.12
N VAL A 761 16.17 24.04 -29.11
CA VAL A 761 15.18 23.97 -30.18
C VAL A 761 15.82 24.58 -31.43
N GLN A 762 15.76 23.88 -32.56
CA GLN A 762 16.27 24.42 -33.82
C GLN A 762 15.46 25.66 -34.26
N PRO A 763 16.08 26.66 -34.90
CA PRO A 763 15.37 27.85 -35.35
C PRO A 763 14.34 27.45 -36.42
N GLY A 764 13.05 27.66 -36.15
CA GLY A 764 12.03 27.57 -37.20
C GLY A 764 10.67 26.99 -36.85
N GLN A 765 10.41 26.51 -35.62
CA GLN A 765 9.11 25.87 -35.33
C GLN A 765 8.30 26.52 -34.20
N THR A 766 7.00 26.70 -34.52
CA THR A 766 5.84 27.17 -33.75
C THR A 766 5.75 28.66 -33.42
N LYS A 767 5.11 29.43 -34.33
CA LYS A 767 4.52 30.74 -34.03
C LYS A 767 3.48 30.61 -32.91
N ALA A 768 3.44 31.58 -32.01
CA ALA A 768 2.36 31.73 -31.02
C ALA A 768 0.99 31.71 -31.72
N THR A 769 0.05 30.92 -31.20
CA THR A 769 -1.31 30.78 -31.75
C THR A 769 -2.37 31.63 -31.03
N TYR A 770 -1.98 32.52 -30.11
CA TYR A 770 -2.91 33.40 -29.40
C TYR A 770 -2.63 34.89 -29.65
N ASP A 771 -3.70 35.69 -29.72
CA ASP A 771 -3.63 37.13 -29.98
C ASP A 771 -2.96 37.89 -28.82
N VAL A 772 -1.75 38.36 -29.08
CA VAL A 772 -0.92 39.05 -28.10
C VAL A 772 -1.54 40.39 -27.65
N LYS A 773 -2.26 41.08 -28.55
CA LYS A 773 -3.01 42.29 -28.17
C LYS A 773 -4.17 41.91 -27.25
N GLY A 774 -4.82 40.78 -27.50
CA GLY A 774 -5.85 40.20 -26.63
C GLY A 774 -5.38 40.04 -25.19
N ILE A 775 -4.24 39.39 -24.95
CA ILE A 775 -3.72 39.20 -23.57
C ILE A 775 -3.42 40.53 -22.87
N VAL A 776 -2.77 41.47 -23.56
CA VAL A 776 -2.49 42.79 -22.97
C VAL A 776 -3.80 43.52 -22.65
N ASN A 777 -4.77 43.50 -23.56
CA ASN A 777 -6.08 44.13 -23.39
C ASN A 777 -6.86 43.51 -22.23
N GLU A 778 -6.81 42.19 -22.06
CA GLU A 778 -7.50 41.52 -20.96
C GLU A 778 -6.97 41.94 -19.59
N PHE A 779 -5.69 42.29 -19.46
CA PHE A 779 -5.14 42.79 -18.20
C PHE A 779 -5.28 44.30 -18.04
N GLN A 780 -5.27 45.07 -19.13
CA GLN A 780 -5.22 46.54 -19.13
C GLN A 780 -6.52 47.24 -19.55
N GLY A 781 -7.60 46.49 -19.81
CA GLY A 781 -8.91 47.06 -20.16
C GLY A 781 -8.92 47.85 -21.47
N GLY A 782 -8.05 47.51 -22.43
CA GLY A 782 -7.98 48.18 -23.73
C GLY A 782 -7.11 49.45 -23.79
N ASN A 783 -6.47 49.85 -22.69
CA ASN A 783 -5.55 50.99 -22.69
C ASN A 783 -4.10 50.52 -22.89
N THR A 784 -3.71 50.24 -24.13
CA THR A 784 -2.33 49.80 -24.47
C THR A 784 -1.33 50.95 -24.55
N ASP A 785 -1.83 52.16 -24.75
CA ASP A 785 -1.01 53.34 -25.07
C ASP A 785 -0.52 54.06 -23.81
N TYR A 786 -1.14 53.77 -22.67
CA TYR A 786 -0.84 54.36 -21.37
C TYR A 786 -0.34 53.29 -20.39
N PHE A 787 0.89 52.80 -20.57
CA PHE A 787 1.62 52.08 -19.51
C PHE A 787 2.02 53.08 -18.42
N ASP A 788 1.02 53.50 -17.65
CA ASP A 788 1.15 54.57 -16.67
C ASP A 788 1.80 54.07 -15.37
N PHE A 789 2.71 54.90 -14.89
CA PHE A 789 3.33 54.80 -13.57
C PHE A 789 2.34 55.13 -12.45
N ASP A 790 1.20 55.76 -12.79
CA ASP A 790 0.17 56.21 -11.84
C ASP A 790 -1.01 55.24 -11.70
N GLY A 791 -1.26 54.34 -12.68
CA GLY A 791 -2.45 53.47 -12.67
C GLY A 791 -2.31 52.14 -11.91
N LEU A 792 -1.10 51.73 -11.51
CA LEU A 792 -0.83 50.37 -11.01
C LEU A 792 0.06 50.32 -9.77
N VAL A 793 0.16 51.43 -9.03
CA VAL A 793 0.94 51.51 -7.80
C VAL A 793 0.07 52.26 -6.79
N SER A 794 -0.33 51.62 -5.69
CA SER A 794 -1.01 52.38 -4.65
C SER A 794 -0.07 53.50 -4.15
N PRO A 795 -0.58 54.64 -3.66
CA PRO A 795 0.28 55.68 -3.08
C PRO A 795 1.25 55.14 -2.01
N ALA A 796 0.87 54.05 -1.32
CA ALA A 796 1.70 53.32 -0.37
C ALA A 796 2.87 52.58 -1.04
N ASP A 797 2.60 51.80 -2.09
CA ASP A 797 3.64 51.06 -2.84
C ASP A 797 4.67 52.02 -3.46
N ARG A 798 4.22 53.19 -3.91
CA ARG A 798 5.09 54.24 -4.45
C ARG A 798 5.96 54.85 -3.35
N LYS A 799 5.37 55.12 -2.18
CA LYS A 799 6.09 55.64 -1.01
C LYS A 799 7.14 54.65 -0.52
N GLU A 800 6.84 53.35 -0.52
CA GLU A 800 7.79 52.30 -0.15
C GLU A 800 8.95 52.20 -1.14
N LEU A 801 8.66 52.17 -2.44
CA LEU A 801 9.68 52.15 -3.49
C LEU A 801 10.61 53.36 -3.41
N PHE A 802 10.08 54.55 -3.10
CA PHE A 802 10.91 55.74 -2.88
C PHE A 802 11.66 55.75 -1.56
N ARG A 803 11.12 55.15 -0.49
CA ARG A 803 11.81 55.04 0.80
C ARG A 803 13.12 54.25 0.65
N LEU A 804 13.11 53.21 -0.18
CA LEU A 804 14.25 52.32 -0.39
C LEU A 804 15.26 52.85 -1.42
N CYS A 805 14.93 53.88 -2.21
CA CYS A 805 15.82 54.55 -3.15
C CYS A 805 16.24 55.96 -2.63
N PRO A 806 17.29 56.08 -1.81
CA PRO A 806 17.71 57.35 -1.24
C PRO A 806 18.56 58.15 -2.24
N TYR A 807 17.96 58.65 -3.32
CA TYR A 807 18.62 59.64 -4.17
C TYR A 807 18.22 61.04 -3.70
N LYS A 808 19.20 61.83 -3.23
CA LYS A 808 19.02 63.25 -2.94
C LYS A 808 18.68 63.96 -4.26
N VAL A 809 17.65 64.80 -4.22
CA VAL A 809 17.39 65.78 -5.28
C VAL A 809 18.65 66.61 -5.42
N GLY A 810 19.38 66.45 -6.53
CA GLY A 810 20.45 67.37 -6.89
C GLY A 810 19.83 68.76 -7.01
N SER A 811 20.41 69.72 -6.30
CA SER A 811 20.05 71.13 -6.38
C SER A 811 20.19 71.64 -7.82
N GLY A 812 19.08 71.79 -8.53
CA GLY A 812 18.98 72.36 -9.87
C GLY A 812 17.52 72.43 -10.28
N LYS A 813 17.07 73.64 -10.65
CA LYS A 813 15.67 74.08 -10.84
C LYS A 813 14.73 73.10 -11.54
#